data_AF-A0AAD5ZR44-F1
#
_entry.id   AF-A0AAD5ZR44-F1
#
_cell.length_a   1.000
_cell.length_b   1.000
_cell.length_c   1.000
_cell.angle_alpha   90.00
_cell.angle_beta   90.00
_cell.angle_gamma   90.00
#
_symmetry.space_group_name_H-M   'P 1'
#
loop_
_entity.id
_entity.type
_entity.pdbx_description
1 polymer ?
#
loop_
_entity_poly.entity_id
_entity_poly.type
_entity_poly.pdbx_seq_one_letter_code
_entity_poly.pdbx_strand_id
1 'polypeptide(L)'
;MMQTRAGSSRSDALSHAYIQNPPIRCNIPETRGLFYDDGNKLLLSPTADQVLSWKVGVPSQHNPPNSDLIGEGPVLSIRYSLDQKAIAIQRSIHEVEFRNRETGLTFSRKCKQDLERILGFFWTDCPTCDIVLIKTSGIELLLYDPEQNSLHVVETKKLSVNWYVYTHESRMLLLASGMQCTVFSGYQFSAAAGIVRLPKFEMSMTKSEANSKPVLSSDDVHIVTVYGRIYCLQFDRVGMHLNVYRFYRDAVVEQGNIPAYSSRVAISTVDNVILSHQLDAKVVMLYDLFLDSLNPISAPLPLLLKGSSGSNSRSTSEVSDSISSAYEGMIYSDNWNFLVPDLICDVENGLVWKICLDVEAISASSSDVPSILQFLQCRRSDPAMIKALCLAITRTLILERRPISVIARAMDVLVASYSNFLRSGSTPPVTQNTGNDQSTDGSGVASEHAITGTANKSIIADSSSGVSMHSPSSSDDEVNPEESEKQVRDKSLQSSVSQQMASHGSSVAISPDEMYRFVFALVEDEMSGDPSYLISVIVEFLRSASREKLKMNPDIYLMMNQLLARSNQHTDIALFVSNKIIEPSKEVAMQLVGFGQQNYKIRKLGMDMLRQLSLHHDYVSVLLQDGYYLEALRYARKHKVITVQPALFLEAAMASNNALHLAAVMRFFSDFAPSFKTTLDYGRYQQVLSELS
;
A
#
# COMPACT_ATOMS: atom_id res chain seq x y z
N MET A 1 -22.56 -28.79 -9.62
CA MET A 1 -21.96 -29.08 -10.93
C MET A 1 -22.51 -28.09 -11.95
N MET A 2 -21.91 -26.91 -12.03
CA MET A 2 -22.08 -25.93 -13.11
C MET A 2 -20.74 -25.19 -13.20
N GLN A 3 -19.98 -25.51 -14.26
CA GLN A 3 -18.71 -24.87 -14.60
C GLN A 3 -18.99 -23.44 -15.08
N THR A 4 -18.52 -22.46 -14.32
CA THR A 4 -18.24 -21.13 -14.86
C THR A 4 -17.08 -21.26 -15.84
N ARG A 5 -17.34 -20.88 -17.10
CA ARG A 5 -16.38 -20.83 -18.20
C ARG A 5 -15.23 -19.88 -17.85
N ALA A 6 -14.14 -20.42 -17.33
CA ALA A 6 -12.82 -19.82 -17.49
C ALA A 6 -12.41 -20.00 -18.97
N GLY A 7 -12.07 -18.90 -19.64
CA GLY A 7 -11.52 -18.95 -20.99
C GLY A 7 -10.21 -19.72 -20.97
N SER A 8 -10.20 -20.93 -21.55
CA SER A 8 -8.98 -21.70 -21.74
C SER A 8 -8.22 -21.14 -22.95
N SER A 9 -7.11 -20.46 -22.72
CA SER A 9 -6.02 -20.40 -23.70
C SER A 9 -4.85 -21.25 -23.20
N ARG A 10 -4.58 -22.33 -23.95
CA ARG A 10 -3.35 -23.14 -24.07
C ARG A 10 -2.36 -23.11 -22.88
N SER A 11 -2.25 -24.24 -22.15
CA SER A 11 -1.04 -24.70 -21.42
C SER A 11 -0.08 -23.60 -20.92
N ASP A 12 -0.57 -22.64 -20.14
CA ASP A 12 0.30 -21.63 -19.55
C ASP A 12 1.11 -22.29 -18.42
N ALA A 13 2.42 -22.37 -18.60
CA ALA A 13 3.31 -22.71 -17.50
C ALA A 13 3.07 -21.69 -16.36
N LEU A 14 2.75 -22.18 -15.16
CA LEU A 14 2.54 -21.31 -14.01
C LEU A 14 3.87 -20.62 -13.68
N SER A 15 3.86 -19.30 -13.49
CA SER A 15 5.00 -18.54 -12.98
C SER A 15 4.54 -17.41 -12.09
N HIS A 16 5.33 -17.11 -11.05
CA HIS A 16 5.06 -16.04 -10.10
C HIS A 16 5.67 -14.69 -10.51
N ALA A 17 6.60 -14.70 -11.48
CA ALA A 17 7.24 -13.50 -12.00
C ALA A 17 7.45 -13.64 -13.51
N TYR A 18 7.26 -12.56 -14.24
CA TYR A 18 7.35 -12.59 -15.69
C TYR A 18 7.99 -11.33 -16.26
N ILE A 19 8.48 -11.43 -17.48
CA ILE A 19 8.91 -10.32 -18.32
C ILE A 19 7.88 -10.10 -19.43
N GLN A 20 7.59 -8.82 -19.72
CA GLN A 20 6.58 -8.44 -20.72
C GLN A 20 7.17 -8.34 -22.13
N ASN A 21 6.47 -8.90 -23.11
CA ASN A 21 6.74 -8.77 -24.55
C ASN A 21 5.83 -7.68 -25.14
N PRO A 22 6.29 -6.87 -26.12
CA PRO A 22 7.65 -6.83 -26.67
C PRO A 22 8.68 -6.19 -25.71
N PRO A 23 9.95 -6.65 -25.71
CA PRO A 23 11.04 -5.93 -25.05
C PRO A 23 11.26 -4.55 -25.67
N ILE A 24 11.92 -3.69 -24.90
CA ILE A 24 12.56 -2.49 -25.44
C ILE A 24 13.75 -2.95 -26.29
N ARG A 25 13.76 -2.56 -27.57
CA ARG A 25 14.85 -2.87 -28.49
C ARG A 25 15.81 -1.68 -28.56
N CYS A 26 17.03 -1.88 -28.08
CA CYS A 26 18.12 -0.91 -28.10
C CYS A 26 19.22 -1.27 -29.11
N ASN A 27 19.05 -2.40 -29.83
CA ASN A 27 20.04 -2.85 -30.81
C ASN A 27 20.00 -1.99 -32.07
N ILE A 28 20.97 -1.08 -32.18
CA ILE A 28 21.21 -0.26 -33.37
C ILE A 28 22.64 -0.57 -33.83
N PRO A 29 22.88 -0.93 -35.11
CA PRO A 29 24.16 -1.47 -35.59
C PRO A 29 25.41 -0.64 -35.28
N GLU A 30 25.27 0.66 -35.06
CA GLU A 30 26.36 1.61 -34.80
C GLU A 30 26.69 1.80 -33.31
N THR A 31 25.90 1.18 -32.43
CA THR A 31 26.04 1.36 -30.99
C THR A 31 27.16 0.50 -30.39
N ARG A 32 27.74 1.01 -29.30
CA ARG A 32 28.90 0.44 -28.60
C ARG A 32 28.56 0.25 -27.12
N GLY A 33 27.84 -0.83 -26.84
CA GLY A 33 27.43 -1.21 -25.49
C GLY A 33 26.13 -0.54 -25.02
N LEU A 34 25.69 -0.95 -23.82
CA LEU A 34 24.49 -0.44 -23.18
C LEU A 34 24.79 -0.10 -21.72
N PHE A 35 24.38 1.10 -21.30
CA PHE A 35 24.60 1.63 -19.96
C PHE A 35 23.25 2.02 -19.35
N TYR A 36 23.13 1.86 -18.04
CA TYR A 36 21.93 2.24 -17.30
C TYR A 36 22.23 3.43 -16.39
N ASP A 37 21.60 4.56 -16.68
CA ASP A 37 21.56 5.71 -15.79
C ASP A 37 20.34 5.56 -14.87
N ASP A 38 20.54 4.90 -13.74
CA ASP A 38 19.52 4.61 -12.74
C ASP A 38 18.95 5.86 -12.06
N GLY A 39 19.66 7.00 -12.08
CA GLY A 39 19.19 8.27 -11.55
C GLY A 39 18.15 8.94 -12.43
N ASN A 40 18.37 8.91 -13.75
CA ASN A 40 17.42 9.43 -14.74
C ASN A 40 16.45 8.37 -15.29
N LYS A 41 16.64 7.10 -14.91
CA LYS A 41 15.93 5.93 -15.47
C LYS A 41 16.05 5.88 -17.00
N LEU A 42 17.27 6.10 -17.50
CA LEU A 42 17.59 6.06 -18.93
C LEU A 42 18.47 4.85 -19.25
N LEU A 43 18.16 4.16 -20.35
CA LEU A 43 19.10 3.28 -21.03
C LEU A 43 19.86 4.12 -22.05
N LEU A 44 21.18 3.99 -22.07
CA LEU A 44 22.09 4.80 -22.90
C LEU A 44 22.93 3.87 -23.77
N SER A 45 22.98 4.16 -25.06
CA SER A 45 23.76 3.39 -26.02
C SER A 45 24.57 4.35 -26.90
N PRO A 46 25.87 4.52 -26.63
CA PRO A 46 26.72 5.44 -27.38
C PRO A 46 27.07 4.88 -28.76
N THR A 47 27.15 5.73 -29.76
CA THR A 47 27.75 5.47 -31.08
C THR A 47 29.16 6.08 -31.12
N ALA A 48 29.70 6.36 -32.32
CA ALA A 48 31.01 7.00 -32.45
C ALA A 48 31.01 8.45 -31.92
N ASP A 49 29.94 9.21 -32.15
CA ASP A 49 29.82 10.65 -31.93
C ASP A 49 28.49 11.06 -31.26
N GLN A 50 27.62 10.10 -30.94
CA GLN A 50 26.32 10.36 -30.33
C GLN A 50 26.04 9.38 -29.19
N VAL A 51 25.06 9.69 -28.36
CA VAL A 51 24.45 8.75 -27.42
C VAL A 51 22.96 8.69 -27.67
N LEU A 52 22.45 7.48 -27.84
CA LEU A 52 21.03 7.19 -27.96
C LEU A 52 20.48 6.87 -26.58
N SER A 53 19.31 7.41 -26.25
CA SER A 53 18.69 7.24 -24.93
C SER A 53 17.22 6.84 -25.00
N TRP A 54 16.85 5.88 -24.14
CA TRP A 54 15.48 5.39 -23.97
C TRP A 54 15.04 5.58 -22.53
N LYS A 55 13.86 6.16 -22.32
CA LYS A 55 13.27 6.30 -21.00
C LYS A 55 12.63 4.99 -20.54
N VAL A 56 13.04 4.51 -19.39
CA VAL A 56 12.50 3.28 -18.80
C VAL A 56 11.33 3.59 -17.87
N GLY A 57 10.25 2.81 -17.95
CA GLY A 57 9.09 2.91 -17.05
C GLY A 57 7.83 3.55 -17.65
N VAL A 58 7.90 4.13 -18.85
CA VAL A 58 6.70 4.50 -19.63
C VAL A 58 6.40 3.36 -20.60
N PRO A 59 5.18 2.81 -20.64
CA PRO A 59 4.76 1.89 -21.69
C PRO A 59 4.56 2.66 -23.00
N SER A 60 5.63 3.25 -23.56
CA SER A 60 5.62 3.82 -24.89
C SER A 60 6.29 2.81 -25.83
N GLN A 61 5.46 1.95 -26.42
CA GLN A 61 5.81 1.27 -27.65
C GLN A 61 6.09 2.35 -28.72
N HIS A 62 7.24 2.25 -29.41
CA HIS A 62 7.55 2.92 -30.68
C HIS A 62 8.03 4.39 -30.71
N ASN A 63 8.39 5.03 -29.60
CA ASN A 63 9.10 6.32 -29.73
C ASN A 63 10.56 6.10 -30.17
N PRO A 64 11.08 6.89 -31.14
CA PRO A 64 12.50 6.85 -31.48
C PRO A 64 13.35 7.23 -30.26
N PRO A 65 14.58 6.69 -30.11
CA PRO A 65 15.48 7.12 -29.05
C PRO A 65 15.76 8.62 -29.18
N ASN A 66 15.91 9.30 -28.05
CA ASN A 66 16.50 10.63 -28.05
C ASN A 66 17.99 10.49 -28.36
N SER A 67 18.56 11.45 -29.09
CA SER A 67 20.00 11.48 -29.38
C SER A 67 20.64 12.77 -28.89
N ASP A 68 21.84 12.64 -28.34
CA ASP A 68 22.70 13.77 -27.96
C ASP A 68 24.09 13.59 -28.58
N LEU A 69 24.69 14.68 -29.07
CA LEU A 69 26.06 14.67 -29.56
C LEU A 69 27.05 14.49 -28.40
N ILE A 70 28.04 13.60 -28.57
CA ILE A 70 29.17 13.40 -27.65
C ILE A 70 30.49 13.45 -28.42
N GLY A 71 31.60 13.68 -27.72
CA GLY A 71 32.93 13.60 -28.36
C GLY A 71 33.26 12.18 -28.83
N GLU A 72 34.13 12.06 -29.84
CA GLU A 72 34.66 10.76 -30.26
C GLU A 72 35.53 10.13 -29.17
N GLY A 73 35.46 8.81 -29.02
CA GLY A 73 36.35 8.04 -28.14
C GLY A 73 35.67 6.91 -27.39
N PRO A 74 36.43 6.13 -26.60
CA PRO A 74 35.89 5.07 -25.77
C PRO A 74 34.92 5.61 -24.70
N VAL A 75 33.92 4.80 -24.35
CA VAL A 75 32.96 5.09 -23.27
C VAL A 75 32.99 3.91 -22.30
N LEU A 76 33.55 4.13 -21.11
CA LEU A 76 33.56 3.15 -20.02
C LEU A 76 32.32 3.30 -19.11
N SER A 77 31.81 4.53 -18.98
CA SER A 77 30.59 4.84 -18.26
C SER A 77 30.05 6.17 -18.77
N ILE A 78 28.74 6.34 -18.80
CA ILE A 78 28.07 7.57 -19.22
C ILE A 78 26.83 7.79 -18.37
N ARG A 79 26.64 9.00 -17.84
CA ARG A 79 25.48 9.38 -17.03
C ARG A 79 25.12 10.84 -17.24
N TYR A 80 23.83 11.14 -17.23
CA TYR A 80 23.33 12.50 -17.30
C TYR A 80 23.27 13.10 -15.89
N SER A 81 23.42 14.41 -15.77
CA SER A 81 23.02 15.11 -14.55
C SER A 81 21.53 14.89 -14.27
N LEU A 82 21.09 15.06 -13.03
CA LEU A 82 19.71 14.75 -12.62
C LEU A 82 18.67 15.71 -13.22
N ASP A 83 19.11 16.93 -13.55
CA ASP A 83 18.35 17.91 -14.35
C ASP A 83 18.51 17.69 -15.86
N GLN A 84 19.31 16.70 -16.25
CA GLN A 84 19.67 16.35 -17.63
C GLN A 84 20.28 17.52 -18.40
N LYS A 85 20.99 18.45 -17.77
CA LYS A 85 21.66 19.56 -18.48
C LYS A 85 23.11 19.28 -18.84
N ALA A 86 23.73 18.27 -18.24
CA ALA A 86 25.09 17.87 -18.52
C ALA A 86 25.18 16.35 -18.76
N ILE A 87 26.17 15.95 -19.57
CA ILE A 87 26.54 14.56 -19.80
C ILE A 87 27.95 14.38 -19.27
N ALA A 88 28.15 13.38 -18.41
CA ALA A 88 29.45 12.97 -17.93
C ALA A 88 29.82 11.62 -18.55
N ILE A 89 31.03 11.50 -19.06
CA ILE A 89 31.51 10.35 -19.83
C ILE A 89 32.89 9.96 -19.30
N GLN A 90 33.01 8.77 -18.72
CA GLN A 90 34.30 8.22 -18.37
C GLN A 90 34.98 7.68 -19.62
N ARG A 91 35.95 8.43 -20.14
CA ARG A 91 36.71 8.09 -21.36
C ARG A 91 37.81 7.08 -21.07
N SER A 92 38.40 7.12 -19.88
CA SER A 92 39.43 6.18 -19.47
C SER A 92 39.41 5.94 -17.96
N ILE A 93 40.28 5.05 -17.49
CA ILE A 93 40.50 4.85 -16.04
C ILE A 93 41.17 6.07 -15.36
N HIS A 94 41.50 7.14 -16.09
CA HIS A 94 42.12 8.36 -15.55
C HIS A 94 41.40 9.65 -15.94
N GLU A 95 40.33 9.59 -16.73
CA GLU A 95 39.65 10.77 -17.26
C GLU A 95 38.14 10.61 -17.34
N VAL A 96 37.43 11.63 -16.84
CA VAL A 96 36.00 11.84 -17.06
C VAL A 96 35.83 13.17 -17.81
N GLU A 97 35.21 13.10 -18.98
CA GLU A 97 34.80 14.25 -19.79
C GLU A 97 33.39 14.68 -19.38
N PHE A 98 33.15 15.98 -19.35
CA PHE A 98 31.86 16.59 -19.08
C PHE A 98 31.48 17.47 -20.26
N ARG A 99 30.22 17.36 -20.68
CA ARG A 99 29.63 18.14 -21.76
C ARG A 99 28.37 18.84 -21.27
N ASN A 100 28.34 20.16 -21.37
CA ASN A 100 27.13 20.92 -21.16
C ASN A 100 26.20 20.73 -22.39
N ARG A 101 24.97 20.28 -22.18
CA ARG A 101 24.01 20.01 -23.27
C ARG A 101 23.41 21.28 -23.85
N GLU A 102 23.30 22.34 -23.05
CA GLU A 102 22.73 23.63 -23.48
C GLU A 102 23.74 24.42 -24.34
N THR A 103 25.02 24.45 -23.95
CA THR A 103 26.06 25.23 -24.65
C THR A 103 26.92 24.40 -25.60
N GLY A 104 26.95 23.07 -25.44
CA GLY A 104 27.81 22.16 -26.20
C GLY A 104 29.29 22.17 -25.78
N LEU A 105 29.67 23.01 -24.81
CA LEU A 105 31.05 23.11 -24.32
C LEU A 105 31.46 21.84 -23.57
N THR A 106 32.72 21.45 -23.70
CA THR A 106 33.30 20.28 -23.05
C THR A 106 34.51 20.64 -22.21
N PHE A 107 34.73 19.89 -21.13
CA PHE A 107 35.95 19.94 -20.32
C PHE A 107 36.19 18.57 -19.67
N SER A 108 37.42 18.30 -19.24
CA SER A 108 37.78 17.00 -18.67
C SER A 108 38.37 17.13 -17.27
N ARG A 109 38.01 16.18 -16.41
CA ARG A 109 38.63 15.94 -15.12
C ARG A 109 39.58 14.75 -15.22
N LYS A 110 40.88 15.01 -15.08
CA LYS A 110 41.94 13.99 -15.10
C LYS A 110 42.46 13.71 -13.69
N CYS A 111 42.85 12.46 -13.42
CA CYS A 111 43.62 12.12 -12.23
C CYS A 111 44.96 12.87 -12.23
N LYS A 112 45.36 13.42 -11.08
CA LYS A 112 46.62 14.18 -10.95
C LYS A 112 47.84 13.28 -10.77
N GLN A 113 47.64 12.02 -10.40
CA GLN A 113 48.69 11.06 -10.10
C GLN A 113 48.56 9.83 -11.01
N ASP A 114 49.66 9.40 -11.62
CA ASP A 114 49.66 8.28 -12.58
C ASP A 114 49.23 6.94 -11.97
N LEU A 115 49.43 6.76 -10.66
CA LEU A 115 49.02 5.55 -9.93
C LEU A 115 47.54 5.55 -9.54
N GLU A 116 46.86 6.69 -9.61
CA GLU A 116 45.47 6.84 -9.18
C GLU A 116 44.51 6.55 -10.33
N ARG A 117 43.64 5.55 -10.12
CA ARG A 117 42.61 5.14 -11.08
C ARG A 117 41.22 5.55 -10.63
N ILE A 118 40.40 6.01 -11.58
CA ILE A 118 38.97 6.29 -11.46
C ILE A 118 38.22 4.96 -11.55
N LEU A 119 37.48 4.63 -10.50
CA LEU A 119 36.61 3.46 -10.47
C LEU A 119 35.24 3.78 -11.06
N GLY A 120 34.77 5.01 -10.89
CA GLY A 120 33.54 5.50 -11.51
C GLY A 120 33.07 6.81 -10.89
N PHE A 121 31.86 7.22 -11.25
CA PHE A 121 31.25 8.45 -10.77
C PHE A 121 29.71 8.36 -10.79
N PHE A 122 29.05 9.24 -10.04
CA PHE A 122 27.60 9.42 -10.13
C PHE A 122 27.19 10.85 -9.77
N TRP A 123 26.03 11.25 -10.28
CA TRP A 123 25.37 12.51 -9.93
C TRP A 123 24.48 12.31 -8.70
N THR A 124 24.39 13.35 -7.87
CA THR A 124 23.56 13.36 -6.65
C THR A 124 22.83 14.69 -6.52
N ASP A 125 21.67 14.67 -5.87
CA ASP A 125 20.90 15.85 -5.49
C ASP A 125 21.22 16.29 -4.05
N CYS A 126 22.38 15.87 -3.55
CA CYS A 126 22.86 16.25 -2.22
C CYS A 126 23.24 17.74 -2.21
N PRO A 127 22.83 18.53 -1.21
CA PRO A 127 23.13 19.96 -1.18
C PRO A 127 24.62 20.29 -1.07
N THR A 128 25.47 19.31 -0.73
CA THR A 128 26.91 19.52 -0.53
C THR A 128 27.77 19.31 -1.77
N CYS A 129 27.26 18.61 -2.79
CA CYS A 129 28.00 18.29 -4.01
C CYS A 129 27.05 17.79 -5.11
N ASP A 130 27.37 18.07 -6.37
CA ASP A 130 26.57 17.61 -7.51
C ASP A 130 27.08 16.25 -8.04
N ILE A 131 28.39 16.02 -7.91
CA ILE A 131 29.07 14.83 -8.45
C ILE A 131 29.97 14.21 -7.40
N VAL A 132 29.94 12.88 -7.33
CA VAL A 132 30.88 12.08 -6.56
C VAL A 132 31.77 11.31 -7.52
N LEU A 133 33.08 11.52 -7.42
CA LEU A 133 34.09 10.80 -8.18
C LEU A 133 34.78 9.77 -7.27
N ILE A 134 34.72 8.49 -7.64
CA ILE A 134 35.28 7.38 -6.88
C ILE A 134 36.61 6.98 -7.49
N LYS A 135 37.65 6.95 -6.66
CA LYS A 135 39.02 6.61 -7.04
C LYS A 135 39.55 5.51 -6.13
N THR A 136 40.59 4.83 -6.58
CA THR A 136 41.33 3.82 -5.78
C THR A 136 41.87 4.37 -4.45
N SER A 137 42.15 5.67 -4.36
CA SER A 137 42.59 6.39 -3.15
C SER A 137 41.49 7.09 -2.35
N GLY A 138 40.22 6.96 -2.76
CA GLY A 138 39.08 7.47 -1.99
C GLY A 138 38.00 8.13 -2.85
N ILE A 139 37.29 9.12 -2.29
CA ILE A 139 36.23 9.84 -3.00
C ILE A 139 36.48 11.35 -3.04
N GLU A 140 36.16 11.97 -4.17
CA GLU A 140 36.12 13.43 -4.35
C GLU A 140 34.67 13.88 -4.49
N LEU A 141 34.28 14.87 -3.70
CA LEU A 141 33.00 15.55 -3.79
C LEU A 141 33.17 16.83 -4.61
N LEU A 142 32.41 16.98 -5.68
CA LEU A 142 32.58 18.03 -6.68
C LEU A 142 31.28 18.83 -6.86
N LEU A 143 31.41 20.14 -7.06
CA LEU A 143 30.33 21.02 -7.53
C LEU A 143 30.53 21.34 -9.01
N TYR A 144 29.45 21.29 -9.77
CA TYR A 144 29.42 21.62 -11.19
C TYR A 144 29.02 23.08 -11.39
N ASP A 145 29.90 23.85 -12.00
CA ASP A 145 29.62 25.23 -12.41
C ASP A 145 29.30 25.24 -13.92
N PRO A 146 28.02 25.41 -14.31
CA PRO A 146 27.61 25.43 -15.70
C PRO A 146 28.05 26.70 -16.44
N GLU A 147 28.23 27.83 -15.74
CA GLU A 147 28.63 29.12 -16.34
C GLU A 147 30.11 29.10 -16.72
N GLN A 148 30.95 28.57 -15.84
CA GLN A 148 32.39 28.43 -16.07
C GLN A 148 32.75 27.12 -16.78
N ASN A 149 31.77 26.23 -16.98
CA ASN A 149 31.96 24.88 -17.52
C ASN A 149 33.12 24.15 -16.83
N SER A 150 33.08 24.11 -15.49
CA SER A 150 34.18 23.59 -14.67
C SER A 150 33.69 22.84 -13.43
N LEU A 151 34.61 22.16 -12.73
CA LEU A 151 34.32 21.45 -11.49
C LEU A 151 35.17 21.97 -10.34
N HIS A 152 34.52 22.28 -9.22
CA HIS A 152 35.17 22.67 -7.98
C HIS A 152 35.17 21.52 -6.99
N VAL A 153 36.33 21.22 -6.41
CA VAL A 153 36.44 20.20 -5.37
C VAL A 153 35.97 20.80 -4.05
N VAL A 154 34.95 20.20 -3.45
CA VAL A 154 34.44 20.58 -2.12
C VAL A 154 35.22 19.85 -1.04
N GLU A 155 35.33 18.53 -1.16
CA GLU A 155 35.96 17.68 -0.16
C GLU A 155 36.65 16.49 -0.83
N THR A 156 37.74 16.00 -0.24
CA THR A 156 38.38 14.75 -0.65
C THR A 156 38.54 13.87 0.58
N LYS A 157 37.91 12.69 0.54
CA LYS A 157 38.02 11.69 1.62
C LYS A 157 38.96 10.60 1.16
N LYS A 158 40.10 10.46 1.85
CA LYS A 158 41.14 9.48 1.50
C LYS A 158 40.89 8.14 2.18
N LEU A 159 40.79 7.07 1.39
CA LEU A 159 40.72 5.68 1.84
C LEU A 159 41.06 4.73 0.68
N SER A 160 41.58 3.55 0.97
CA SER A 160 41.78 2.53 -0.06
C SER A 160 40.44 1.98 -0.53
N VAL A 161 40.20 1.96 -1.85
CA VAL A 161 38.99 1.42 -2.46
C VAL A 161 39.37 0.39 -3.52
N ASN A 162 38.83 -0.82 -3.39
CA ASN A 162 39.01 -1.91 -4.35
C ASN A 162 37.93 -1.86 -5.43
N TRP A 163 36.67 -1.71 -5.02
CA TRP A 163 35.51 -1.52 -5.88
C TRP A 163 34.39 -0.80 -5.11
N TYR A 164 33.34 -0.35 -5.81
CA TYR A 164 32.20 0.33 -5.20
C TYR A 164 30.88 -0.18 -5.76
N VAL A 165 29.80 -0.01 -4.98
CA VAL A 165 28.41 -0.18 -5.43
C VAL A 165 27.63 1.06 -5.03
N TYR A 166 26.82 1.57 -5.95
CA TYR A 166 25.94 2.71 -5.74
C TYR A 166 24.61 2.48 -6.44
N THR A 167 23.51 2.84 -5.77
CA THR A 167 22.19 2.94 -6.42
C THR A 167 21.54 4.28 -6.09
N HIS A 168 20.99 4.94 -7.10
CA HIS A 168 20.30 6.22 -6.95
C HIS A 168 19.01 6.09 -6.14
N GLU A 169 18.37 4.91 -6.16
CA GLU A 169 17.15 4.64 -5.38
C GLU A 169 17.40 4.70 -3.86
N SER A 170 18.48 4.08 -3.38
CA SER A 170 18.87 4.11 -1.97
C SER A 170 19.71 5.35 -1.61
N ARG A 171 20.31 5.97 -2.63
CA ARG A 171 21.34 7.01 -2.53
C ARG A 171 22.51 6.58 -1.66
N MET A 172 22.80 5.29 -1.67
CA MET A 172 23.78 4.65 -0.81
C MET A 172 25.00 4.26 -1.63
N LEU A 173 26.16 4.75 -1.22
CA LEU A 173 27.46 4.33 -1.75
C LEU A 173 28.11 3.38 -0.73
N LEU A 174 28.53 2.21 -1.20
CA LEU A 174 29.38 1.28 -0.46
C LEU A 174 30.74 1.18 -1.13
N LEU A 175 31.80 1.35 -0.33
CA LEU A 175 33.19 1.24 -0.75
C LEU A 175 33.83 0.02 -0.09
N ALA A 176 34.18 -0.99 -0.89
CA ALA A 176 34.86 -2.18 -0.43
C ALA A 176 36.37 -1.94 -0.35
N SER A 177 37.00 -2.49 0.68
CA SER A 177 38.42 -2.31 0.95
C SER A 177 39.06 -3.57 1.55
N GLY A 178 40.39 -3.64 1.46
CA GLY A 178 41.18 -4.74 2.01
C GLY A 178 41.39 -5.87 1.00
N MET A 179 42.27 -6.82 1.33
CA MET A 179 42.67 -7.88 0.40
C MET A 179 41.52 -8.81 0.00
N GLN A 180 40.53 -8.99 0.88
CA GLN A 180 39.35 -9.83 0.64
C GLN A 180 38.10 -9.03 0.26
N CYS A 181 38.20 -7.69 0.20
CA CYS A 181 37.08 -6.80 -0.09
C CYS A 181 35.87 -6.94 0.87
N THR A 182 36.05 -7.46 2.08
CA THR A 182 34.99 -7.68 3.08
C THR A 182 34.70 -6.46 3.95
N VAL A 183 35.58 -5.45 3.93
CA VAL A 183 35.51 -4.29 4.82
C VAL A 183 34.94 -3.09 4.09
N PHE A 184 33.81 -2.56 4.59
CA PHE A 184 33.01 -1.53 3.92
C PHE A 184 33.02 -0.19 4.65
N SER A 185 33.11 0.88 3.86
CA SER A 185 32.76 2.24 4.27
C SER A 185 31.55 2.72 3.46
N GLY A 186 30.47 3.09 4.15
CA GLY A 186 29.23 3.52 3.52
C GLY A 186 28.96 5.02 3.64
N TYR A 187 28.41 5.64 2.59
CA TYR A 187 27.99 7.05 2.56
C TYR A 187 26.62 7.20 1.91
N GLN A 188 25.65 7.74 2.64
CA GLN A 188 24.32 8.02 2.12
C GLN A 188 24.21 9.50 1.77
N PHE A 189 23.72 9.78 0.57
CA PHE A 189 23.56 11.12 0.04
C PHE A 189 22.09 11.51 0.08
N SER A 190 21.68 12.32 1.06
CA SER A 190 20.30 12.78 1.20
C SER A 190 20.18 14.23 0.74
N ALA A 191 19.09 14.55 0.02
CA ALA A 191 18.74 15.91 -0.32
C ALA A 191 18.46 16.77 0.93
N ALA A 192 17.87 16.18 1.98
CA ALA A 192 17.48 16.90 3.19
C ALA A 192 18.57 16.90 4.28
N ALA A 193 19.24 15.76 4.48
CA ALA A 193 20.18 15.57 5.58
C ALA A 193 21.67 15.74 5.17
N GLY A 194 21.95 16.01 3.89
CA GLY A 194 23.31 16.01 3.37
C GLY A 194 23.92 14.62 3.33
N ILE A 195 25.22 14.52 3.62
CA ILE A 195 25.96 13.26 3.57
C ILE A 195 26.00 12.61 4.96
N VAL A 196 25.45 11.41 5.08
CA VAL A 196 25.53 10.57 6.27
C VAL A 196 26.57 9.49 6.06
N ARG A 197 27.55 9.39 6.95
CA ARG A 197 28.53 8.29 6.94
C ARG A 197 28.06 7.16 7.84
N LEU A 198 28.03 5.94 7.31
CA LEU A 198 27.77 4.75 8.10
C LEU A 198 29.01 4.37 8.94
N PRO A 199 28.81 3.69 10.09
CA PRO A 199 29.91 3.01 10.76
C PRO A 199 30.63 2.08 9.78
N LYS A 200 31.95 2.01 9.89
CA LYS A 200 32.72 1.02 9.14
C LYS A 200 32.32 -0.38 9.63
N PHE A 201 32.02 -1.28 8.71
CA PHE A 201 31.58 -2.63 9.03
C PHE A 201 32.31 -3.65 8.16
N GLU A 202 32.28 -4.91 8.58
CA GLU A 202 32.85 -6.03 7.84
C GLU A 202 31.75 -7.06 7.60
N MET A 203 31.67 -7.57 6.37
CA MET A 203 30.73 -8.63 6.01
C MET A 203 31.30 -10.00 6.35
N SER A 204 30.48 -10.83 6.97
CA SER A 204 30.85 -12.21 7.31
C SER A 204 30.94 -13.06 6.04
N MET A 205 32.00 -13.86 5.95
CA MET A 205 32.20 -14.85 4.88
C MET A 205 32.43 -16.22 5.49
N THR A 206 31.80 -17.25 4.94
CA THR A 206 32.06 -18.64 5.29
C THR A 206 33.51 -18.99 4.95
N LYS A 207 34.19 -19.67 5.88
CA LYS A 207 35.58 -20.08 5.67
C LYS A 207 35.61 -21.22 4.64
N SER A 208 36.47 -21.09 3.64
CA SER A 208 36.75 -22.18 2.69
C SER A 208 37.59 -23.26 3.36
N GLU A 209 37.35 -24.53 3.02
CA GLU A 209 38.15 -25.68 3.47
C GLU A 209 39.55 -25.68 2.86
N ALA A 210 39.72 -25.06 1.69
CA ALA A 210 41.03 -24.79 1.12
C ALA A 210 41.62 -23.55 1.79
N ASN A 211 42.93 -23.52 2.06
CA ASN A 211 43.65 -22.36 2.62
C ASN A 211 43.55 -21.05 1.78
N SER A 212 42.71 -20.99 0.75
CA SER A 212 42.32 -19.78 0.03
C SER A 212 41.23 -19.02 0.80
N LYS A 213 41.53 -17.80 1.23
CA LYS A 213 40.50 -16.88 1.73
C LYS A 213 39.67 -16.35 0.55
N PRO A 214 38.33 -16.45 0.57
CA PRO A 214 37.50 -15.97 -0.52
C PRO A 214 37.53 -14.44 -0.62
N VAL A 215 37.64 -13.93 -1.84
CA VAL A 215 37.56 -12.49 -2.15
C VAL A 215 36.14 -12.16 -2.57
N LEU A 216 35.52 -11.17 -1.93
CA LEU A 216 34.17 -10.72 -2.25
C LEU A 216 34.15 -9.88 -3.53
N SER A 217 33.34 -10.30 -4.51
CA SER A 217 33.11 -9.55 -5.76
C SER A 217 32.07 -8.44 -5.58
N SER A 218 32.14 -7.40 -6.42
CA SER A 218 31.08 -6.39 -6.50
C SER A 218 29.75 -6.98 -6.98
N ASP A 219 29.80 -8.04 -7.81
CA ASP A 219 28.62 -8.70 -8.36
C ASP A 219 27.84 -9.50 -7.30
N ASP A 220 28.45 -9.74 -6.14
CA ASP A 220 27.85 -10.47 -5.02
C ASP A 220 27.21 -9.54 -3.99
N VAL A 221 27.19 -8.22 -4.22
CA VAL A 221 26.69 -7.22 -3.26
C VAL A 221 25.64 -6.33 -3.92
N HIS A 222 24.41 -6.40 -3.41
CA HIS A 222 23.26 -5.66 -3.95
C HIS A 222 22.64 -4.76 -2.88
N ILE A 223 22.46 -3.48 -3.21
CA ILE A 223 21.74 -2.53 -2.35
C ILE A 223 20.30 -2.43 -2.85
N VAL A 224 19.35 -2.71 -1.97
CA VAL A 224 17.92 -2.70 -2.30
C VAL A 224 17.13 -1.86 -1.31
N THR A 225 16.04 -1.25 -1.77
CA THR A 225 15.11 -0.50 -0.91
C THR A 225 13.78 -1.23 -0.87
N VAL A 226 13.36 -1.64 0.32
CA VAL A 226 12.15 -2.45 0.53
C VAL A 226 11.38 -1.84 1.70
N TYR A 227 10.13 -1.44 1.45
CA TYR A 227 9.27 -0.71 2.40
C TYR A 227 9.92 0.55 2.98
N GLY A 228 10.68 1.27 2.17
CA GLY A 228 11.38 2.49 2.57
C GLY A 228 12.60 2.25 3.47
N ARG A 229 12.95 0.99 3.75
CA ARG A 229 14.17 0.59 4.48
C ARG A 229 15.23 0.15 3.49
N ILE A 230 16.49 0.46 3.79
CA ILE A 230 17.63 0.12 2.94
C ILE A 230 18.26 -1.17 3.46
N TYR A 231 18.45 -2.12 2.56
CA TYR A 231 19.11 -3.38 2.82
C TYR A 231 20.30 -3.57 1.88
N CYS A 232 21.25 -4.37 2.32
CA CYS A 232 22.35 -4.87 1.52
C CYS A 232 22.31 -6.39 1.56
N LEU A 233 22.22 -7.01 0.39
CA LEU A 233 22.27 -8.45 0.20
C LEU A 233 23.68 -8.83 -0.24
N GLN A 234 24.32 -9.73 0.49
CA GLN A 234 25.66 -10.24 0.19
C GLN A 234 25.57 -11.73 -0.12
N PHE A 235 25.93 -12.13 -1.33
CA PHE A 235 25.99 -13.53 -1.70
C PHE A 235 27.30 -14.17 -1.23
N ASP A 236 27.20 -15.06 -0.23
CA ASP A 236 28.29 -15.92 0.19
C ASP A 236 28.32 -17.17 -0.69
N ARG A 237 29.19 -17.16 -1.70
CA ARG A 237 29.38 -18.28 -2.64
C ARG A 237 29.84 -19.57 -1.96
N VAL A 238 30.55 -19.49 -0.84
CA VAL A 238 31.06 -20.67 -0.12
C VAL A 238 29.94 -21.24 0.74
N GLY A 239 29.23 -20.37 1.46
CA GLY A 239 28.10 -20.75 2.30
C GLY A 239 26.81 -21.05 1.56
N MET A 240 26.72 -20.71 0.27
CA MET A 240 25.53 -20.83 -0.58
C MET A 240 24.29 -20.16 0.03
N HIS A 241 24.45 -18.93 0.51
CA HIS A 241 23.35 -18.13 1.04
C HIS A 241 23.58 -16.63 0.83
N LEU A 242 22.49 -15.86 0.82
CA LEU A 242 22.47 -14.40 0.78
C LEU A 242 22.32 -13.88 2.21
N ASN A 243 23.34 -13.21 2.74
CA ASN A 243 23.25 -12.49 4.00
C ASN A 243 22.49 -11.18 3.80
N VAL A 244 21.51 -10.92 4.67
CA VAL A 244 20.65 -9.75 4.62
C VAL A 244 21.07 -8.77 5.72
N TYR A 245 21.62 -7.62 5.35
CA TYR A 245 21.97 -6.55 6.30
C TYR A 245 20.99 -5.39 6.16
N ARG A 246 20.47 -4.90 7.28
CA ARG A 246 19.66 -3.67 7.33
C ARG A 246 20.53 -2.49 7.73
N PHE A 247 20.42 -1.40 6.99
CA PHE A 247 21.19 -0.18 7.23
C PHE A 247 20.38 0.85 8.02
N TYR A 248 20.95 1.29 9.13
CA TYR A 248 20.49 2.40 9.95
C TYR A 248 21.51 3.54 9.90
N ARG A 249 21.15 4.69 10.45
CA ARG A 249 22.01 5.88 10.39
C ARG A 249 23.35 5.65 11.10
N ASP A 250 23.30 4.89 12.17
CA ASP A 250 24.34 4.69 13.16
C ASP A 250 24.71 3.22 13.37
N ALA A 251 24.09 2.29 12.61
CA ALA A 251 24.34 0.86 12.72
C ALA A 251 24.08 0.13 11.40
N VAL A 252 24.78 -0.99 11.23
CA VAL A 252 24.50 -2.00 10.22
C VAL A 252 24.18 -3.29 10.96
N VAL A 253 23.00 -3.84 10.74
CA VAL A 253 22.49 -4.98 11.52
C VAL A 253 22.18 -6.14 10.58
N GLU A 254 22.81 -7.28 10.81
CA GLU A 254 22.48 -8.53 10.12
C GLU A 254 21.07 -8.99 10.55
N GLN A 255 20.21 -9.27 9.57
CA GLN A 255 18.82 -9.71 9.78
C GLN A 255 18.67 -11.24 9.63
N GLY A 256 19.68 -11.90 9.06
CA GLY A 256 19.69 -13.33 8.79
C GLY A 256 20.13 -13.64 7.36
N ASN A 257 19.86 -14.86 6.92
CA ASN A 257 20.27 -15.35 5.60
C ASN A 257 19.12 -15.98 4.82
N ILE A 258 19.25 -15.94 3.49
CA ILE A 258 18.34 -16.55 2.53
C ILE A 258 19.11 -17.63 1.78
N PRO A 259 18.62 -18.88 1.68
CA PRO A 259 19.35 -19.94 0.97
C PRO A 259 19.49 -19.62 -0.51
N ALA A 260 20.65 -19.97 -1.07
CA ALA A 260 20.92 -19.92 -2.51
C ALA A 260 21.18 -21.34 -3.03
N TYR A 261 20.74 -21.59 -4.26
CA TYR A 261 20.79 -22.89 -4.92
C TYR A 261 21.57 -22.86 -6.24
N SER A 262 22.11 -21.71 -6.61
CA SER A 262 22.94 -21.49 -7.80
C SER A 262 24.27 -20.83 -7.40
N SER A 263 25.33 -21.13 -8.16
CA SER A 263 26.64 -20.49 -8.03
C SER A 263 26.64 -19.05 -8.53
N ARG A 264 25.63 -18.70 -9.34
CA ARG A 264 25.32 -17.34 -9.78
C ARG A 264 23.92 -16.98 -9.33
N VAL A 265 23.83 -15.90 -8.56
CA VAL A 265 22.57 -15.35 -8.06
C VAL A 265 22.50 -13.91 -8.49
N ALA A 266 21.35 -13.50 -9.01
CA ALA A 266 21.05 -12.10 -9.28
C ALA A 266 19.85 -11.64 -8.45
N ILE A 267 19.79 -10.35 -8.16
CA ILE A 267 18.76 -9.76 -7.32
C ILE A 267 17.98 -8.71 -8.11
N SER A 268 16.66 -8.80 -8.00
CA SER A 268 15.74 -7.74 -8.42
C SER A 268 14.78 -7.42 -7.28
N THR A 269 14.15 -6.25 -7.33
CA THR A 269 13.09 -5.84 -6.41
C THR A 269 11.90 -5.29 -7.18
N VAL A 270 10.72 -5.89 -6.97
CA VAL A 270 9.48 -5.46 -7.61
C VAL A 270 8.42 -5.28 -6.53
N ASP A 271 7.85 -4.07 -6.43
CA ASP A 271 6.76 -3.76 -5.49
C ASP A 271 7.06 -4.17 -4.03
N ASN A 272 8.28 -3.88 -3.56
CA ASN A 272 8.80 -4.27 -2.23
C ASN A 272 9.01 -5.78 -2.01
N VAL A 273 8.97 -6.59 -3.07
CA VAL A 273 9.33 -8.02 -3.03
C VAL A 273 10.73 -8.18 -3.56
N ILE A 274 11.57 -8.95 -2.86
CA ILE A 274 12.90 -9.34 -3.33
C ILE A 274 12.76 -10.58 -4.19
N LEU A 275 13.30 -10.51 -5.40
CA LEU A 275 13.41 -11.60 -6.36
C LEU A 275 14.86 -12.08 -6.35
N SER A 276 15.08 -13.27 -5.81
CA SER A 276 16.35 -13.97 -5.90
C SER A 276 16.34 -14.89 -7.11
N HIS A 277 17.04 -14.47 -8.16
CA HIS A 277 17.18 -15.23 -9.40
C HIS A 277 18.30 -16.25 -9.23
N GLN A 278 17.94 -17.53 -9.26
CA GLN A 278 18.88 -18.64 -9.18
C GLN A 278 19.24 -19.05 -10.61
N LEU A 279 20.28 -18.45 -11.18
CA LEU A 279 20.55 -18.50 -12.63
C LEU A 279 20.80 -19.94 -13.13
N ASP A 280 21.60 -20.72 -12.41
CA ASP A 280 21.92 -22.10 -12.80
C ASP A 280 20.70 -23.03 -12.67
N ALA A 281 19.89 -22.85 -11.63
CA ALA A 281 18.63 -23.57 -11.43
C ALA A 281 17.46 -23.05 -12.30
N LYS A 282 17.63 -21.91 -12.98
CA LYS A 282 16.62 -21.23 -13.82
C LYS A 282 15.28 -20.95 -13.11
N VAL A 283 15.31 -20.64 -11.82
CA VAL A 283 14.13 -20.31 -11.01
C VAL A 283 14.26 -18.95 -10.31
N VAL A 284 13.13 -18.33 -9.98
CA VAL A 284 13.05 -17.13 -9.13
C VAL A 284 12.43 -17.53 -7.79
N MET A 285 13.05 -17.10 -6.70
CA MET A 285 12.50 -17.18 -5.36
C MET A 285 12.06 -15.79 -4.89
N LEU A 286 10.85 -15.69 -4.35
CA LEU A 286 10.23 -14.43 -3.94
C LEU A 286 10.25 -14.29 -2.42
N TYR A 287 10.74 -13.17 -1.90
CA TYR A 287 10.83 -12.89 -0.47
C TYR A 287 10.19 -11.54 -0.12
N ASP A 288 9.35 -11.53 0.91
CA ASP A 288 8.73 -10.32 1.44
C ASP A 288 9.22 -10.07 2.86
N LEU A 289 10.14 -9.10 3.01
CA LEU A 289 10.76 -8.80 4.29
C LEU A 289 9.81 -8.18 5.32
N PHE A 290 8.61 -7.74 4.94
CA PHE A 290 7.64 -7.19 5.91
C PHE A 290 6.87 -8.29 6.63
N LEU A 291 6.79 -9.49 6.05
CA LEU A 291 6.18 -10.65 6.70
C LEU A 291 7.13 -11.31 7.72
N ASP A 292 8.29 -10.69 7.99
CA ASP A 292 9.37 -11.15 8.90
C ASP A 292 9.74 -12.63 8.72
N SER A 293 9.50 -13.16 7.51
CA SER A 293 9.90 -14.50 7.14
C SER A 293 10.98 -14.38 6.08
N LEU A 294 12.19 -14.84 6.39
CA LEU A 294 13.23 -15.12 5.39
C LEU A 294 12.90 -16.39 4.59
N ASN A 295 11.60 -16.73 4.53
CA ASN A 295 11.05 -17.84 3.80
C ASN A 295 10.45 -17.34 2.48
N PRO A 296 10.50 -18.15 1.43
CA PRO A 296 9.90 -17.78 0.16
C PRO A 296 8.37 -17.71 0.29
N ILE A 297 7.77 -16.70 -0.35
CA ILE A 297 6.31 -16.44 -0.34
C ILE A 297 5.54 -17.56 -1.03
N SER A 298 6.15 -18.14 -2.06
CA SER A 298 5.59 -19.17 -2.91
C SER A 298 6.70 -20.09 -3.43
N ALA A 299 6.31 -21.19 -4.06
CA ALA A 299 7.27 -22.14 -4.61
C ALA A 299 8.18 -21.46 -5.67
N PRO A 300 9.48 -21.84 -5.74
CA PRO A 300 10.38 -21.37 -6.79
C PRO A 300 9.87 -21.81 -8.16
N LEU A 301 9.63 -20.87 -9.05
CA LEU A 301 9.20 -21.13 -10.43
C LEU A 301 10.10 -20.39 -11.43
N PRO A 302 10.22 -20.88 -12.68
CA PRO A 302 10.94 -20.18 -13.72
C PRO A 302 10.35 -18.80 -14.01
N LEU A 303 11.21 -17.85 -14.40
CA LEU A 303 10.76 -16.57 -14.96
C LEU A 303 10.08 -16.83 -16.31
N LEU A 304 8.91 -16.25 -16.56
CA LEU A 304 8.16 -16.49 -17.80
C LEU A 304 8.12 -15.25 -18.71
N LEU A 305 8.00 -15.44 -20.02
CA LEU A 305 7.77 -14.37 -20.99
C LEU A 305 6.27 -14.27 -21.32
N LYS A 306 5.60 -13.17 -20.93
CA LYS A 306 4.17 -12.93 -21.24
C LYS A 306 4.02 -11.92 -22.38
N GLY A 307 3.04 -12.11 -23.26
CA GLY A 307 2.67 -11.13 -24.29
C GLY A 307 2.81 -11.60 -25.74
N SER A 308 2.81 -12.90 -26.01
CA SER A 308 2.64 -13.42 -27.38
C SER A 308 1.18 -13.26 -27.79
N SER A 309 0.90 -12.32 -28.70
CA SER A 309 -0.44 -12.11 -29.28
C SER A 309 -0.98 -13.39 -29.94
N GLY A 310 -1.86 -14.10 -29.25
CA GLY A 310 -2.84 -14.97 -29.88
C GLY A 310 -3.98 -14.15 -30.48
N SER A 311 -3.69 -13.32 -31.50
CA SER A 311 -4.76 -12.77 -32.35
C SER A 311 -5.07 -13.78 -33.44
N ASN A 312 -6.30 -14.31 -33.43
CA ASN A 312 -6.88 -15.09 -34.52
C ASN A 312 -7.13 -14.21 -35.76
N SER A 313 -6.08 -13.65 -36.36
CA SER A 313 -6.13 -13.00 -37.66
C SER A 313 -5.13 -13.68 -38.59
N ARG A 314 -5.63 -14.61 -39.40
CA ARG A 314 -4.96 -15.08 -40.60
C ARG A 314 -4.71 -13.89 -41.53
N SER A 315 -3.53 -13.27 -41.43
CA SER A 315 -2.98 -12.41 -42.48
C SER A 315 -1.47 -12.22 -42.29
N THR A 316 -0.72 -13.00 -43.06
CA THR A 316 0.61 -12.68 -43.64
C THR A 316 1.49 -11.69 -42.89
N SER A 317 2.35 -12.19 -41.99
CA SER A 317 3.65 -11.59 -41.64
C SER A 317 4.51 -12.66 -40.93
N GLU A 318 5.22 -13.48 -41.69
CA GLU A 318 6.04 -14.62 -41.20
C GLU A 318 7.36 -14.21 -40.49
N VAL A 319 7.54 -12.93 -40.14
CA VAL A 319 8.83 -12.42 -39.61
C VAL A 319 8.78 -12.08 -38.11
N SER A 320 7.60 -11.85 -37.52
CA SER A 320 7.47 -11.52 -36.09
C SER A 320 7.30 -12.74 -35.17
N ASP A 321 6.71 -13.84 -35.66
CA ASP A 321 6.44 -15.05 -34.87
C ASP A 321 7.69 -15.93 -34.65
N SER A 322 8.74 -15.74 -35.46
CA SER A 322 10.01 -16.47 -35.35
C SER A 322 10.89 -15.98 -34.20
N ILE A 323 10.74 -14.72 -33.76
CA ILE A 323 11.55 -14.15 -32.67
C ILE A 323 10.97 -14.57 -31.32
N SER A 324 9.64 -14.54 -31.14
CA SER A 324 9.01 -14.93 -29.87
C SER A 324 9.27 -16.40 -29.50
N SER A 325 9.31 -17.30 -30.49
CA SER A 325 9.62 -18.73 -30.29
C SER A 325 11.10 -19.03 -30.08
N ALA A 326 12.01 -18.17 -30.57
CA ALA A 326 13.45 -18.33 -30.36
C ALA A 326 13.90 -17.95 -28.93
N TYR A 327 13.27 -16.94 -28.32
CA TYR A 327 13.67 -16.43 -26.99
C TYR A 327 13.01 -17.15 -25.81
N GLU A 328 11.92 -17.87 -26.03
CA GLU A 328 11.28 -18.72 -25.00
C GLU A 328 12.24 -19.82 -24.50
N GLY A 329 13.25 -20.20 -25.30
CA GLY A 329 14.33 -21.12 -24.93
C GLY A 329 15.61 -20.48 -24.35
N MET A 330 15.73 -19.15 -24.31
CA MET A 330 16.96 -18.42 -23.92
C MET A 330 16.85 -17.64 -22.60
N ILE A 331 15.83 -17.91 -21.78
CA ILE A 331 15.69 -17.29 -20.45
C ILE A 331 16.90 -17.66 -19.59
N TYR A 332 17.49 -16.66 -18.93
CA TYR A 332 18.78 -16.76 -18.23
C TYR A 332 19.95 -17.11 -19.14
N SER A 333 20.08 -16.46 -20.31
CA SER A 333 21.33 -16.54 -21.07
C SER A 333 22.49 -15.98 -20.24
N ASP A 334 23.71 -16.48 -20.46
CA ASP A 334 24.89 -16.04 -19.71
C ASP A 334 25.22 -14.55 -19.91
N ASN A 335 24.62 -13.92 -20.93
CA ASN A 335 24.81 -12.51 -21.29
C ASN A 335 23.74 -11.58 -20.69
N TRP A 336 22.82 -12.11 -19.88
CA TRP A 336 21.82 -11.30 -19.18
C TRP A 336 22.44 -10.55 -18.00
N ASN A 337 22.21 -9.25 -17.97
CA ASN A 337 22.56 -8.38 -16.86
C ASN A 337 21.30 -7.93 -16.14
N PHE A 338 21.31 -8.03 -14.81
CA PHE A 338 20.19 -7.65 -13.94
C PHE A 338 20.44 -6.26 -13.38
N LEU A 339 19.60 -5.31 -13.79
CA LEU A 339 19.71 -3.92 -13.40
C LEU A 339 18.65 -3.64 -12.33
N VAL A 340 19.11 -3.47 -11.09
CA VAL A 340 18.26 -3.13 -9.94
C VAL A 340 17.56 -1.79 -10.22
N PRO A 341 16.24 -1.68 -9.95
CA PRO A 341 15.41 -2.65 -9.23
C PRO A 341 14.85 -3.80 -10.08
N ASP A 342 14.38 -3.58 -11.30
CA ASP A 342 13.42 -4.50 -11.94
C ASP A 342 13.65 -4.72 -13.44
N LEU A 343 14.87 -4.55 -13.93
CA LEU A 343 15.18 -4.65 -15.36
C LEU A 343 16.14 -5.79 -15.66
N ILE A 344 15.91 -6.46 -16.79
CA ILE A 344 16.80 -7.46 -17.37
C ILE A 344 17.26 -6.94 -18.71
N CYS A 345 18.57 -6.91 -18.92
CA CYS A 345 19.20 -6.48 -20.15
C CYS A 345 19.97 -7.65 -20.78
N ASP A 346 19.61 -8.00 -22.00
CA ASP A 346 20.44 -8.82 -22.89
C ASP A 346 21.30 -7.89 -23.74
N VAL A 347 22.58 -7.79 -23.37
CA VAL A 347 23.54 -6.87 -24.01
C VAL A 347 23.87 -7.32 -25.44
N GLU A 348 23.91 -8.63 -25.69
CA GLU A 348 24.26 -9.20 -27.00
C GLU A 348 23.18 -8.89 -28.03
N ASN A 349 21.92 -9.05 -27.65
CA ASN A 349 20.79 -8.83 -28.55
C ASN A 349 20.21 -7.41 -28.46
N GLY A 350 20.69 -6.59 -27.52
CA GLY A 350 20.20 -5.23 -27.26
C GLY A 350 18.73 -5.22 -26.88
N LEU A 351 18.29 -6.15 -26.03
CA LEU A 351 16.91 -6.28 -25.57
C LEU A 351 16.83 -5.98 -24.08
N VAL A 352 15.82 -5.21 -23.68
CA VAL A 352 15.57 -4.92 -22.27
C VAL A 352 14.12 -5.23 -21.92
N TRP A 353 13.95 -5.96 -20.82
CA TRP A 353 12.65 -6.29 -20.25
C TRP A 353 12.50 -5.70 -18.86
N LYS A 354 11.26 -5.40 -18.51
CA LYS A 354 10.85 -5.11 -17.14
C LYS A 354 10.29 -6.37 -16.50
N ILE A 355 10.71 -6.66 -15.28
CA ILE A 355 10.20 -7.75 -14.46
C ILE A 355 8.89 -7.30 -13.79
N CYS A 356 7.89 -8.17 -13.80
CA CYS A 356 6.60 -7.97 -13.16
C CYS A 356 6.26 -9.18 -12.28
N LEU A 357 5.49 -8.92 -11.22
CA LEU A 357 4.91 -9.98 -10.39
C LEU A 357 3.57 -10.44 -10.97
N ASP A 358 3.33 -11.74 -10.94
CA ASP A 358 2.01 -12.31 -11.20
C ASP A 358 1.29 -12.56 -9.87
N VAL A 359 0.63 -11.52 -9.37
CA VAL A 359 -0.07 -11.58 -8.09
C VAL A 359 -1.24 -12.56 -8.09
N GLU A 360 -1.85 -12.83 -9.23
CA GLU A 360 -2.92 -13.83 -9.37
C GLU A 360 -2.35 -15.24 -9.23
N ALA A 361 -1.28 -15.56 -9.95
CA ALA A 361 -0.60 -16.85 -9.85
C ALA A 361 -0.04 -17.09 -8.45
N ILE A 362 0.59 -16.07 -7.84
CA ILE A 362 1.07 -16.15 -6.44
C ILE A 362 -0.10 -16.48 -5.51
N SER A 363 -1.22 -15.77 -5.63
CA SER A 363 -2.39 -15.97 -4.79
C SER A 363 -3.03 -17.35 -4.97
N ALA A 364 -3.01 -17.90 -6.19
CA ALA A 364 -3.52 -19.24 -6.48
C ALA A 364 -2.59 -20.37 -6.00
N SER A 365 -1.31 -20.09 -5.76
CA SER A 365 -0.29 -21.10 -5.41
C SER A 365 -0.23 -21.46 -3.92
N SER A 366 -0.82 -20.62 -3.05
CA SER A 366 -0.72 -20.79 -1.59
C SER A 366 -2.06 -21.16 -0.97
N SER A 367 -2.00 -22.02 0.04
CA SER A 367 -3.17 -22.41 0.84
C SER A 367 -3.35 -21.55 2.10
N ASP A 368 -2.34 -20.76 2.49
CA ASP A 368 -2.39 -19.89 3.66
C ASP A 368 -2.94 -18.51 3.30
N VAL A 369 -4.27 -18.45 3.18
CA VAL A 369 -4.98 -17.27 2.70
C VAL A 369 -4.73 -15.99 3.52
N PRO A 370 -4.67 -16.02 4.87
CA PRO A 370 -4.34 -14.81 5.64
C PRO A 370 -2.99 -14.19 5.25
N SER A 371 -1.95 -15.00 5.05
CA SER A 371 -0.63 -14.52 4.63
C SER A 371 -0.65 -13.95 3.21
N ILE A 372 -1.41 -14.56 2.29
CA ILE A 372 -1.61 -14.02 0.93
C ILE A 372 -2.35 -12.69 0.97
N LEU A 373 -3.42 -12.57 1.75
CA LEU A 373 -4.13 -11.30 1.90
C LEU A 373 -3.19 -10.23 2.49
N GLN A 374 -2.34 -10.59 3.46
CA GLN A 374 -1.37 -9.66 4.03
C GLN A 374 -0.35 -9.21 2.98
N PHE A 375 0.18 -10.14 2.18
CA PHE A 375 1.05 -9.86 1.04
C PHE A 375 0.37 -8.91 0.04
N LEU A 376 -0.86 -9.22 -0.40
CA LEU A 376 -1.60 -8.42 -1.37
C LEU A 376 -1.90 -7.01 -0.88
N GLN A 377 -2.26 -6.86 0.39
CA GLN A 377 -2.53 -5.55 1.02
C GLN A 377 -1.28 -4.65 1.11
N CYS A 378 -0.08 -5.21 0.91
CA CYS A 378 1.18 -4.47 0.87
C CYS A 378 1.66 -4.09 -0.55
N ARG A 379 0.89 -4.45 -1.58
CA ARG A 379 1.22 -4.17 -3.00
C ARG A 379 0.69 -2.81 -3.45
N ARG A 380 1.33 -2.27 -4.48
CA ARG A 380 1.01 -0.98 -5.10
C ARG A 380 0.73 -1.10 -6.59
N SER A 381 1.10 -2.23 -7.19
CA SER A 381 0.90 -2.49 -8.62
C SER A 381 -0.57 -2.83 -8.88
N ASP A 382 -1.25 -2.08 -9.75
CA ASP A 382 -2.68 -2.24 -10.09
C ASP A 382 -3.62 -2.43 -8.87
N PRO A 383 -3.87 -1.37 -8.08
CA PRO A 383 -4.63 -1.49 -6.84
C PRO A 383 -6.08 -1.96 -7.02
N ALA A 384 -6.68 -1.68 -8.19
CA ALA A 384 -8.05 -2.07 -8.49
C ALA A 384 -8.17 -3.58 -8.69
N MET A 385 -7.26 -4.17 -9.48
CA MET A 385 -7.21 -5.63 -9.66
C MET A 385 -6.91 -6.33 -8.33
N ILE A 386 -5.93 -5.85 -7.56
CA ILE A 386 -5.58 -6.48 -6.27
C ILE A 386 -6.74 -6.42 -5.27
N LYS A 387 -7.45 -5.30 -5.22
CA LYS A 387 -8.65 -5.17 -4.39
C LYS A 387 -9.72 -6.18 -4.80
N ALA A 388 -10.00 -6.30 -6.10
CA ALA A 388 -10.96 -7.28 -6.62
C ALA A 388 -10.54 -8.71 -6.28
N LEU A 389 -9.25 -9.03 -6.39
CA LEU A 389 -8.68 -10.32 -6.02
C LEU A 389 -8.85 -10.62 -4.53
N CYS A 390 -8.56 -9.67 -3.64
CA CYS A 390 -8.76 -9.83 -2.19
C CYS A 390 -10.23 -10.08 -1.84
N LEU A 391 -11.17 -9.36 -2.47
CA LEU A 391 -12.61 -9.56 -2.28
C LEU A 391 -13.04 -10.95 -2.78
N ALA A 392 -12.57 -11.36 -3.96
CA ALA A 392 -12.86 -12.67 -4.53
C ALA A 392 -12.33 -13.82 -3.66
N ILE A 393 -11.09 -13.73 -3.17
CA ILE A 393 -10.48 -14.71 -2.26
C ILE A 393 -11.31 -14.81 -0.97
N THR A 394 -11.69 -13.68 -0.38
CA THR A 394 -12.48 -13.65 0.87
C THR A 394 -13.87 -14.25 0.66
N ARG A 395 -14.52 -13.95 -0.47
CA ARG A 395 -15.80 -14.56 -0.84
C ARG A 395 -15.68 -16.07 -1.01
N THR A 396 -14.68 -16.55 -1.74
CA THR A 396 -14.42 -17.97 -1.94
C THR A 396 -14.15 -18.69 -0.60
N LEU A 397 -13.35 -18.09 0.30
CA LEU A 397 -13.12 -18.63 1.64
C LEU A 397 -14.43 -18.91 2.40
N ILE A 398 -15.38 -17.99 2.31
CA ILE A 398 -16.67 -18.11 3.00
C ILE A 398 -17.52 -19.18 2.31
N LEU A 399 -17.66 -19.11 0.98
CA LEU A 399 -18.46 -20.07 0.19
C LEU A 399 -17.97 -21.51 0.34
N GLU A 400 -16.65 -21.72 0.44
CA GLU A 400 -16.03 -23.03 0.68
C GLU A 400 -16.16 -23.53 2.13
N ARG A 401 -16.83 -22.78 3.01
CA ARG A 401 -17.03 -23.11 4.43
C ARG A 401 -15.72 -23.42 5.17
N ARG A 402 -14.66 -22.65 4.91
CA ARG A 402 -13.36 -22.79 5.58
C ARG A 402 -13.50 -22.58 7.11
N PRO A 403 -12.58 -23.13 7.93
CA PRO A 403 -12.66 -22.96 9.39
C PRO A 403 -12.73 -21.49 9.80
N ILE A 404 -13.61 -21.17 10.76
CA ILE A 404 -13.84 -19.79 11.24
C ILE A 404 -12.54 -19.12 11.71
N SER A 405 -11.61 -19.87 12.30
CA SER A 405 -10.31 -19.35 12.70
C SER A 405 -9.45 -18.81 11.55
N VAL A 406 -9.56 -19.41 10.35
CA VAL A 406 -8.86 -18.93 9.15
C VAL A 406 -9.51 -17.65 8.65
N ILE A 407 -10.84 -17.60 8.62
CA ILE A 407 -11.60 -16.42 8.21
C ILE A 407 -11.39 -15.26 9.17
N ALA A 408 -11.39 -15.51 10.48
CA ALA A 408 -11.09 -14.51 11.49
C ALA A 408 -9.73 -13.84 11.23
N ARG A 409 -8.68 -14.64 10.96
CA ARG A 409 -7.35 -14.11 10.61
C ARG A 409 -7.35 -13.32 9.29
N ALA A 410 -8.08 -13.80 8.28
CA ALA A 410 -8.23 -13.07 7.01
C ALA A 410 -8.92 -11.71 7.20
N MET A 411 -10.00 -11.67 7.97
CA MET A 411 -10.72 -10.43 8.29
C MET A 411 -9.87 -9.48 9.13
N ASP A 412 -9.14 -10.02 10.11
CA ASP A 412 -8.18 -9.26 10.91
C ASP A 412 -7.15 -8.53 10.04
N VAL A 413 -6.60 -9.19 9.02
CA VAL A 413 -5.64 -8.59 8.06
C VAL A 413 -6.28 -7.46 7.25
N LEU A 414 -7.43 -7.71 6.62
CA LEU A 414 -8.08 -6.73 5.74
C LEU A 414 -8.54 -5.48 6.51
N VAL A 415 -9.12 -5.68 7.69
CA VAL A 415 -9.59 -4.61 8.56
C VAL A 415 -8.43 -3.80 9.12
N ALA A 416 -7.34 -4.46 9.55
CA ALA A 416 -6.14 -3.76 10.02
C ALA A 416 -5.48 -2.93 8.91
N SER A 417 -5.41 -3.47 7.68
CA SER A 417 -4.93 -2.75 6.50
C SER A 417 -5.74 -1.47 6.25
N TYR A 418 -7.07 -1.57 6.26
CA TYR A 418 -7.95 -0.41 6.09
C TYR A 418 -7.84 0.62 7.23
N SER A 419 -7.74 0.16 8.47
CA SER A 419 -7.49 1.01 9.64
C SER A 419 -6.17 1.80 9.49
N ASN A 420 -5.10 1.14 9.06
CA ASN A 420 -3.80 1.77 8.81
C ASN A 420 -3.86 2.78 7.66
N PHE A 421 -4.61 2.47 6.60
CA PHE A 421 -4.85 3.40 5.49
C PHE A 421 -5.54 4.69 5.97
N LEU A 422 -6.56 4.57 6.83
CA LEU A 422 -7.24 5.74 7.41
C LEU A 422 -6.31 6.57 8.30
N ARG A 423 -5.47 5.91 9.12
CA ARG A 423 -4.49 6.60 9.99
C ARG A 423 -3.40 7.33 9.20
N SER A 424 -3.11 6.89 7.98
CA SER A 424 -2.07 7.47 7.12
C SER A 424 -2.53 8.73 6.36
N GLY A 425 -3.71 9.28 6.67
CA GLY A 425 -4.16 10.59 6.18
C GLY A 425 -4.73 10.59 4.76
N SER A 426 -5.00 9.43 4.16
CA SER A 426 -5.69 9.31 2.88
C SER A 426 -7.21 9.32 3.13
N THR A 427 -7.84 10.50 3.12
CA THR A 427 -9.29 10.60 3.26
C THR A 427 -9.99 9.83 2.13
N PRO A 428 -10.91 8.90 2.43
CA PRO A 428 -11.70 8.25 1.39
C PRO A 428 -12.59 9.28 0.68
N PRO A 429 -12.93 9.06 -0.60
CA PRO A 429 -13.95 9.86 -1.26
C PRO A 429 -15.28 9.65 -0.51
N VAL A 430 -15.81 10.73 0.04
CA VAL A 430 -17.17 10.74 0.62
C VAL A 430 -18.14 10.52 -0.53
N THR A 431 -18.81 9.36 -0.54
CA THR A 431 -19.94 9.09 -1.42
C THR A 431 -21.07 10.04 -1.05
N GLN A 432 -21.23 11.12 -1.82
CA GLN A 432 -22.41 11.97 -1.71
C GLN A 432 -23.60 11.20 -2.28
N ASN A 433 -24.55 10.85 -1.41
CA ASN A 433 -25.87 10.43 -1.84
C ASN A 433 -26.54 11.60 -2.58
N THR A 434 -26.73 11.44 -3.88
CA THR A 434 -27.62 12.29 -4.68
C THR A 434 -29.07 11.96 -4.31
N GLY A 435 -29.61 12.69 -3.33
CA GLY A 435 -31.04 12.86 -3.15
C GLY A 435 -31.50 14.07 -3.96
N ASN A 436 -32.30 13.82 -4.98
CA ASN A 436 -33.04 14.85 -5.71
C ASN A 436 -33.95 15.61 -4.74
N ASP A 437 -33.86 16.94 -4.73
CA ASP A 437 -35.02 17.79 -4.46
C ASP A 437 -34.97 19.02 -5.37
N GLN A 438 -36.01 19.13 -6.21
CA GLN A 438 -36.32 20.28 -7.04
C GLN A 438 -37.21 21.25 -6.24
N SER A 439 -36.85 22.54 -6.22
CA SER A 439 -37.76 23.71 -6.30
C SER A 439 -36.92 24.99 -6.08
N THR A 440 -36.54 25.70 -7.15
CA THR A 440 -37.20 26.91 -7.72
C THR A 440 -37.19 28.17 -6.83
N ASP A 441 -36.36 29.11 -7.29
CA ASP A 441 -36.49 30.57 -7.35
C ASP A 441 -36.68 31.47 -6.11
N GLY A 442 -35.88 32.54 -6.07
CA GLY A 442 -36.27 33.79 -5.40
C GLY A 442 -35.14 34.68 -4.84
N SER A 443 -34.43 35.39 -5.72
CA SER A 443 -33.88 36.76 -5.56
C SER A 443 -33.37 37.29 -4.20
N GLY A 444 -32.09 37.70 -4.19
CA GLY A 444 -31.72 39.11 -3.93
C GLY A 444 -31.36 39.56 -2.50
N VAL A 445 -30.13 40.08 -2.38
CA VAL A 445 -29.70 41.32 -1.70
C VAL A 445 -28.47 41.12 -0.80
N ALA A 446 -27.46 41.96 -1.08
CA ALA A 446 -26.17 42.06 -0.41
C ALA A 446 -26.27 42.66 1.00
N SER A 447 -25.29 42.31 1.86
CA SER A 447 -24.68 43.27 2.79
C SER A 447 -23.32 42.78 3.26
N GLU A 448 -22.32 43.64 3.08
CA GLU A 448 -21.04 43.62 3.78
C GLU A 448 -21.24 43.80 5.29
N HIS A 449 -20.34 43.23 6.10
CA HIS A 449 -19.60 43.99 7.12
C HIS A 449 -18.46 43.15 7.72
N ALA A 450 -17.25 43.69 7.60
CA ALA A 450 -16.07 43.27 8.34
C ALA A 450 -16.07 43.90 9.74
N ILE A 451 -15.65 43.15 10.78
CA ILE A 451 -15.12 43.71 12.03
C ILE A 451 -13.94 42.83 12.51
N THR A 452 -12.86 43.53 12.82
CA THR A 452 -11.55 43.13 13.35
C THR A 452 -11.56 42.95 14.87
N GLY A 453 -10.60 42.18 15.42
CA GLY A 453 -10.13 42.38 16.81
C GLY A 453 -9.49 41.17 17.51
N THR A 454 -8.15 41.16 17.52
CA THR A 454 -7.19 40.84 18.61
C THR A 454 -7.77 40.52 20.02
N ALA A 455 -7.19 39.73 20.93
CA ALA A 455 -5.86 39.14 21.16
C ALA A 455 -5.98 38.16 22.37
N ASN A 456 -4.98 37.29 22.61
CA ASN A 456 -4.51 37.04 23.99
C ASN A 456 -3.10 36.41 24.03
N LYS A 457 -2.22 37.09 24.78
CA LYS A 457 -0.84 36.73 25.14
C LYS A 457 -0.80 35.62 26.18
N SER A 458 0.14 34.69 26.06
CA SER A 458 0.60 33.82 27.15
C SER A 458 1.94 34.32 27.71
N ILE A 459 2.05 34.27 29.04
CA ILE A 459 3.19 34.71 29.84
C ILE A 459 4.08 33.50 30.15
N ILE A 460 5.40 33.69 30.04
CA ILE A 460 6.47 32.78 30.45
C ILE A 460 6.83 33.07 31.92
N ALA A 461 7.08 32.03 32.70
CA ALA A 461 7.97 32.11 33.86
C ALA A 461 8.64 30.75 34.15
N ASP A 462 9.97 30.76 34.08
CA ASP A 462 10.90 29.73 34.54
C ASP A 462 10.97 29.67 36.08
N SER A 463 11.41 28.51 36.60
CA SER A 463 12.68 28.32 37.34
C SER A 463 12.65 27.39 38.58
N SER A 464 13.48 26.34 38.47
CA SER A 464 14.56 25.94 39.40
C SER A 464 14.36 25.04 40.64
N SER A 465 15.35 24.13 40.78
CA SER A 465 15.93 23.47 41.98
C SER A 465 15.11 22.36 42.66
N GLY A 466 15.63 21.16 43.02
CA GLY A 466 16.98 20.61 43.06
C GLY A 466 17.32 20.17 44.49
N VAL A 467 17.30 18.87 44.81
CA VAL A 467 17.97 18.29 46.01
C VAL A 467 18.34 16.81 45.80
N SER A 468 19.59 16.47 46.10
CA SER A 468 20.23 15.14 46.17
C SER A 468 20.11 14.49 47.55
N MET A 469 20.18 13.16 47.67
CA MET A 469 20.72 12.46 48.87
C MET A 469 21.13 10.99 48.60
N HIS A 470 22.01 10.51 49.48
CA HIS A 470 22.95 9.38 49.45
C HIS A 470 22.38 7.93 49.47
N SER A 471 23.24 7.00 49.02
CA SER A 471 23.21 5.51 49.18
C SER A 471 23.51 5.06 50.63
N PRO A 472 23.25 3.78 51.03
CA PRO A 472 24.27 2.72 50.89
C PRO A 472 23.79 1.24 50.73
N SER A 473 24.71 0.44 50.14
CA SER A 473 25.05 -1.01 50.22
C SER A 473 24.09 -2.17 50.62
N SER A 474 24.28 -3.26 49.82
CA SER A 474 24.36 -4.72 50.11
C SER A 474 23.10 -5.55 50.42
N SER A 475 22.78 -6.50 49.53
CA SER A 475 22.93 -7.95 49.73
C SER A 475 22.38 -8.75 48.53
N ASP A 476 22.98 -9.91 48.29
CA ASP A 476 22.72 -10.88 47.23
C ASP A 476 21.26 -11.34 47.14
N ASP A 477 20.77 -11.61 45.92
CA ASP A 477 19.95 -12.78 45.60
C ASP A 477 19.81 -12.95 44.07
N GLU A 478 20.14 -14.15 43.60
CA GLU A 478 20.01 -14.63 42.23
C GLU A 478 18.53 -14.77 41.83
N VAL A 479 18.07 -14.02 40.81
CA VAL A 479 16.92 -14.46 39.98
C VAL A 479 17.11 -13.96 38.53
N ASN A 480 17.05 -14.94 37.63
CA ASN A 480 16.95 -14.92 36.17
C ASN A 480 16.21 -13.71 35.54
N PRO A 481 16.71 -13.07 34.45
CA PRO A 481 15.89 -12.17 33.64
C PRO A 481 15.51 -12.81 32.30
N GLU A 482 14.20 -13.01 32.13
CA GLU A 482 13.56 -13.04 30.81
C GLU A 482 13.83 -11.72 30.09
N GLU A 483 14.36 -11.80 28.87
CA GLU A 483 14.62 -10.65 28.01
C GLU A 483 13.30 -9.99 27.60
N SER A 484 13.04 -8.85 28.24
CA SER A 484 12.04 -7.88 27.81
C SER A 484 12.68 -6.98 26.75
N GLU A 485 12.22 -7.12 25.51
CA GLU A 485 12.61 -6.29 24.37
C GLU A 485 12.39 -4.81 24.68
N LYS A 486 13.50 -4.08 24.87
CA LYS A 486 13.48 -2.62 24.89
C LYS A 486 13.31 -2.12 23.47
N GLN A 487 12.14 -1.55 23.20
CA GLN A 487 11.81 -0.73 22.04
C GLN A 487 12.91 0.32 21.78
N VAL A 488 13.82 0.02 20.84
CA VAL A 488 14.73 1.01 20.28
C VAL A 488 13.89 1.95 19.43
N ARG A 489 14.00 3.25 19.73
CA ARG A 489 13.30 4.33 19.03
C ARG A 489 13.82 4.38 17.59
N ASP A 490 13.07 3.78 16.67
CA ASP A 490 13.43 3.49 15.27
C ASP A 490 13.72 4.79 14.48
N LYS A 491 14.99 5.17 14.36
CA LYS A 491 15.48 6.25 13.48
C LYS A 491 16.07 5.64 12.22
N SER A 492 15.23 4.94 11.46
CA SER A 492 15.60 4.30 10.20
C SER A 492 16.17 5.30 9.19
N LEU A 493 17.17 4.89 8.41
CA LEU A 493 17.44 5.56 7.15
C LEU A 493 16.26 5.29 6.23
N GLN A 494 15.58 6.37 5.83
CA GLN A 494 14.52 6.32 4.83
C GLN A 494 15.08 6.88 3.53
N SER A 495 14.81 6.22 2.41
CA SER A 495 15.14 6.79 1.11
C SER A 495 14.35 8.10 0.94
N SER A 496 15.06 9.21 0.67
CA SER A 496 14.46 10.55 0.55
C SER A 496 13.74 10.77 -0.78
N VAL A 497 13.37 9.69 -1.48
CA VAL A 497 12.54 9.80 -2.67
C VAL A 497 11.15 10.20 -2.18
N SER A 498 10.89 11.51 -2.21
CA SER A 498 9.54 12.04 -2.29
C SER A 498 8.81 11.15 -3.27
N GLN A 499 7.75 10.49 -2.81
CA GLN A 499 6.79 9.81 -3.66
C GLN A 499 6.30 10.85 -4.67
N GLN A 500 7.01 10.99 -5.79
CA GLN A 500 6.72 11.97 -6.81
C GLN A 500 5.44 11.48 -7.48
N MET A 501 4.35 12.17 -7.13
CA MET A 501 3.04 12.13 -7.77
C MET A 501 2.57 10.72 -8.12
N ALA A 502 2.25 9.93 -7.09
CA ALA A 502 1.06 9.11 -7.22
C ALA A 502 -0.11 10.10 -7.37
N SER A 503 -0.70 10.14 -8.55
CA SER A 503 -2.04 10.68 -8.75
C SER A 503 -2.93 10.22 -7.59
N HIS A 504 -3.85 11.09 -7.12
CA HIS A 504 -4.95 10.65 -6.28
C HIS A 504 -5.63 9.43 -6.94
N GLY A 505 -5.31 8.21 -6.51
CA GLY A 505 -5.56 7.02 -7.33
C GLY A 505 -5.50 5.72 -6.54
N SER A 506 -6.68 5.15 -6.27
CA SER A 506 -7.00 3.80 -5.76
C SER A 506 -6.06 3.18 -4.71
N SER A 507 -6.53 3.10 -3.46
CA SER A 507 -5.92 2.25 -2.43
C SER A 507 -6.31 0.78 -2.61
N VAL A 508 -5.39 -0.14 -2.28
CA VAL A 508 -5.68 -1.60 -2.17
C VAL A 508 -6.56 -1.92 -0.95
N ALA A 509 -6.60 -1.03 0.03
CA ALA A 509 -7.38 -1.22 1.25
C ALA A 509 -8.87 -1.38 0.96
N ILE A 510 -9.48 -2.40 1.57
CA ILE A 510 -10.90 -2.72 1.43
C ILE A 510 -11.68 -2.08 2.57
N SER A 511 -12.63 -1.23 2.24
CA SER A 511 -13.54 -0.65 3.22
C SER A 511 -14.59 -1.65 3.71
N PRO A 512 -15.15 -1.45 4.92
CA PRO A 512 -16.27 -2.26 5.41
C PRO A 512 -17.49 -2.28 4.48
N ASP A 513 -17.74 -1.18 3.78
CA ASP A 513 -18.84 -1.08 2.80
C ASP A 513 -18.59 -1.93 1.56
N GLU A 514 -17.36 -1.91 1.02
CA GLU A 514 -16.95 -2.80 -0.08
C GLU A 514 -17.02 -4.27 0.35
N MET A 515 -16.59 -4.59 1.58
CA MET A 515 -16.73 -5.94 2.14
C MET A 515 -18.21 -6.37 2.21
N TYR A 516 -19.10 -5.49 2.66
CA TYR A 516 -20.53 -5.78 2.66
C TYR A 516 -21.08 -6.03 1.25
N ARG A 517 -20.86 -5.08 0.33
CA ARG A 517 -21.44 -5.09 -1.01
C ARG A 517 -20.90 -6.22 -1.90
N PHE A 518 -19.60 -6.49 -1.85
CA PHE A 518 -18.94 -7.42 -2.77
C PHE A 518 -18.63 -8.79 -2.17
N VAL A 519 -18.79 -8.97 -0.86
CA VAL A 519 -18.61 -10.27 -0.20
C VAL A 519 -19.90 -10.68 0.48
N PHE A 520 -20.32 -10.00 1.53
CA PHE A 520 -21.41 -10.49 2.37
C PHE A 520 -22.77 -10.60 1.68
N ALA A 521 -23.20 -9.56 0.97
CA ALA A 521 -24.48 -9.56 0.27
C ALA A 521 -24.54 -10.68 -0.78
N LEU A 522 -23.45 -10.87 -1.52
CA LEU A 522 -23.35 -11.91 -2.55
C LEU A 522 -23.27 -13.32 -1.95
N VAL A 523 -22.60 -13.48 -0.80
CA VAL A 523 -22.55 -14.75 -0.09
C VAL A 523 -23.91 -15.12 0.48
N GLU A 524 -24.66 -14.17 1.04
CA GLU A 524 -26.02 -14.43 1.52
C GLU A 524 -26.92 -14.93 0.38
N ASP A 525 -26.85 -14.30 -0.79
CA ASP A 525 -27.64 -14.68 -1.97
C ASP A 525 -27.27 -16.08 -2.51
N GLU A 526 -25.99 -16.48 -2.41
CA GLU A 526 -25.51 -17.76 -2.94
C GLU A 526 -25.55 -18.92 -1.92
N MET A 527 -25.38 -18.64 -0.63
CA MET A 527 -25.46 -19.66 0.40
C MET A 527 -26.90 -20.08 0.64
N SER A 528 -27.23 -21.30 0.25
CA SER A 528 -28.47 -21.96 0.67
C SER A 528 -28.28 -22.76 1.95
N GLY A 529 -29.32 -22.83 2.77
CA GLY A 529 -29.37 -23.67 3.98
C GLY A 529 -29.17 -22.90 5.29
N ASP A 530 -28.54 -23.56 6.27
CA ASP A 530 -28.37 -23.03 7.64
C ASP A 530 -27.42 -21.81 7.67
N PRO A 531 -27.88 -20.65 8.18
CA PRO A 531 -27.09 -19.41 8.24
C PRO A 531 -26.08 -19.37 9.39
N SER A 532 -26.04 -20.36 10.29
CA SER A 532 -25.17 -20.39 11.49
C SER A 532 -23.70 -20.08 11.19
N TYR A 533 -23.20 -20.60 10.07
CA TYR A 533 -21.84 -20.37 9.62
C TYR A 533 -21.60 -18.92 9.19
N LEU A 534 -22.49 -18.35 8.37
CA LEU A 534 -22.39 -16.95 7.92
C LEU A 534 -22.54 -15.97 9.09
N ILE A 535 -23.44 -16.27 10.04
CA ILE A 535 -23.59 -15.56 11.32
C ILE A 535 -22.24 -15.52 12.06
N SER A 536 -21.55 -16.67 12.18
CA SER A 536 -20.25 -16.75 12.85
C SER A 536 -19.18 -15.93 12.13
N VAL A 537 -19.18 -15.94 10.79
CA VAL A 537 -18.26 -15.12 9.98
C VAL A 537 -18.51 -13.62 10.20
N ILE A 538 -19.77 -13.18 10.19
CA ILE A 538 -20.13 -11.77 10.42
C ILE A 538 -19.70 -11.35 11.84
N VAL A 539 -19.89 -12.19 12.85
CA VAL A 539 -19.42 -11.91 14.22
C VAL A 539 -17.91 -11.71 14.26
N GLU A 540 -17.13 -12.54 13.59
CA GLU A 540 -15.66 -12.37 13.51
C GLU A 540 -15.26 -11.08 12.77
N PHE A 541 -15.98 -10.71 11.71
CA PHE A 541 -15.76 -9.44 11.02
C PHE A 541 -16.06 -8.24 11.92
N LEU A 542 -17.19 -8.24 12.64
CA LEU A 542 -17.54 -7.20 13.61
C LEU A 542 -16.56 -7.13 14.78
N ARG A 543 -16.08 -8.29 15.27
CA ARG A 543 -15.03 -8.35 16.29
C ARG A 543 -13.75 -7.67 15.81
N SER A 544 -13.31 -7.98 14.58
CA SER A 544 -12.13 -7.36 13.97
C SER A 544 -12.30 -5.85 13.82
N ALA A 545 -13.44 -5.40 13.28
CA ALA A 545 -13.77 -3.98 13.12
C ALA A 545 -13.80 -3.23 14.46
N SER A 546 -14.38 -3.83 15.50
CA SER A 546 -14.44 -3.28 16.86
C SER A 546 -13.04 -3.12 17.47
N ARG A 547 -12.16 -4.11 17.26
CA ARG A 547 -10.75 -4.05 17.71
C ARG A 547 -10.01 -2.87 17.10
N GLU A 548 -10.24 -2.59 15.82
CA GLU A 548 -9.67 -1.44 15.11
C GLU A 548 -10.46 -0.13 15.29
N LYS A 549 -11.55 -0.14 16.05
CA LYS A 549 -12.44 1.01 16.32
C LYS A 549 -13.04 1.63 15.05
N LEU A 550 -13.36 0.78 14.07
CA LEU A 550 -14.01 1.21 12.83
C LEU A 550 -15.53 1.31 13.02
N LYS A 551 -16.14 2.34 12.42
CA LYS A 551 -17.60 2.46 12.33
C LYS A 551 -18.13 1.62 11.17
N MET A 552 -19.14 0.81 11.43
CA MET A 552 -19.78 -0.02 10.41
C MET A 552 -21.02 0.65 9.83
N ASN A 553 -21.31 0.38 8.55
CA ASN A 553 -22.57 0.74 7.92
C ASN A 553 -23.70 -0.12 8.54
N PRO A 554 -24.87 0.45 8.91
CA PRO A 554 -26.02 -0.31 9.42
C PRO A 554 -26.40 -1.57 8.65
N ASP A 555 -26.15 -1.62 7.34
CA ASP A 555 -26.51 -2.74 6.46
C ASP A 555 -25.99 -4.11 6.95
N ILE A 556 -24.78 -4.17 7.53
CA ILE A 556 -24.23 -5.43 8.08
C ILE A 556 -25.05 -5.93 9.28
N TYR A 557 -25.52 -5.01 10.13
CA TYR A 557 -26.35 -5.34 11.28
C TYR A 557 -27.75 -5.76 10.88
N LEU A 558 -28.30 -5.13 9.83
CA LEU A 558 -29.60 -5.49 9.27
C LEU A 558 -29.59 -6.92 8.71
N MET A 559 -28.54 -7.28 7.96
CA MET A 559 -28.35 -8.64 7.47
C MET A 559 -28.19 -9.63 8.63
N MET A 560 -27.36 -9.29 9.63
CA MET A 560 -27.16 -10.15 10.81
C MET A 560 -28.48 -10.48 11.53
N ASN A 561 -29.32 -9.48 11.76
CA ASN A 561 -30.63 -9.66 12.37
C ASN A 561 -31.57 -10.51 11.50
N GLN A 562 -31.56 -10.31 10.17
CA GLN A 562 -32.35 -11.13 9.23
C GLN A 562 -31.95 -12.60 9.32
N LEU A 563 -30.64 -12.89 9.33
CA LEU A 563 -30.12 -14.26 9.43
C LEU A 563 -30.51 -14.92 10.76
N LEU A 564 -30.36 -14.22 11.89
CA LEU A 564 -30.75 -14.72 13.22
C LEU A 564 -32.27 -14.93 13.36
N ALA A 565 -33.07 -14.04 12.76
CA ALA A 565 -34.52 -14.19 12.75
C ALA A 565 -34.96 -15.41 11.93
N ARG A 566 -34.34 -15.64 10.76
CA ARG A 566 -34.60 -16.83 9.92
C ARG A 566 -34.23 -18.15 10.61
N SER A 567 -33.21 -18.16 11.48
CA SER A 567 -32.80 -19.34 12.26
C SER A 567 -33.57 -19.52 13.57
N ASN A 568 -34.58 -18.68 13.86
CA ASN A 568 -35.31 -18.64 15.14
C ASN A 568 -34.41 -18.43 16.37
N GLN A 569 -33.22 -17.84 16.21
CA GLN A 569 -32.26 -17.56 17.28
C GLN A 569 -32.54 -16.21 17.96
N HIS A 570 -33.76 -16.06 18.46
CA HIS A 570 -34.24 -14.81 19.07
C HIS A 570 -33.51 -14.40 20.35
N THR A 571 -32.94 -15.37 21.07
CA THR A 571 -32.11 -15.12 22.26
C THR A 571 -30.81 -14.43 21.89
N ASP A 572 -30.23 -14.79 20.75
CA ASP A 572 -28.93 -14.30 20.31
C ASP A 572 -29.03 -12.87 19.80
N ILE A 573 -30.16 -12.52 19.16
CA ILE A 573 -30.51 -11.11 18.84
C ILE A 573 -30.48 -10.26 20.11
N ALA A 574 -31.17 -10.70 21.17
CA ALA A 574 -31.21 -9.97 22.43
C ALA A 574 -29.82 -9.84 23.07
N LEU A 575 -29.00 -10.89 23.01
CA LEU A 575 -27.63 -10.89 23.53
C LEU A 575 -26.72 -9.95 22.75
N PHE A 576 -26.77 -9.97 21.41
CA PHE A 576 -25.91 -9.16 20.56
C PHE A 576 -26.20 -7.66 20.66
N VAL A 577 -27.47 -7.27 20.80
CA VAL A 577 -27.81 -5.86 21.06
C VAL A 577 -27.41 -5.47 22.49
N SER A 578 -27.69 -6.31 23.49
CA SER A 578 -27.35 -6.00 24.89
C SER A 578 -25.84 -5.84 25.11
N ASN A 579 -25.04 -6.65 24.40
CA ASN A 579 -23.58 -6.60 24.43
C ASN A 579 -22.98 -5.59 23.44
N LYS A 580 -23.80 -4.80 22.74
CA LYS A 580 -23.37 -3.80 21.74
C LYS A 580 -22.51 -4.39 20.60
N ILE A 581 -22.71 -5.66 20.27
CA ILE A 581 -22.18 -6.27 19.04
C ILE A 581 -22.95 -5.71 17.85
N ILE A 582 -24.27 -5.53 18.01
CA ILE A 582 -25.10 -4.79 17.07
C ILE A 582 -25.22 -3.35 17.58
N GLU A 583 -24.67 -2.41 16.81
CA GLU A 583 -24.73 -1.00 17.16
C GLU A 583 -26.14 -0.43 16.89
N PRO A 584 -26.61 0.51 17.74
CA PRO A 584 -27.94 1.08 17.58
C PRO A 584 -27.98 2.03 16.37
N SER A 585 -28.89 1.76 15.43
CA SER A 585 -29.26 2.66 14.33
C SER A 585 -30.78 2.74 14.18
N LYS A 586 -31.28 3.75 13.44
CA LYS A 586 -32.70 3.88 13.16
C LYS A 586 -33.22 2.63 12.44
N GLU A 587 -32.50 2.18 11.44
CA GLU A 587 -32.83 1.05 10.58
C GLU A 587 -32.89 -0.24 11.41
N VAL A 588 -31.88 -0.48 12.25
CA VAL A 588 -31.82 -1.64 13.15
C VAL A 588 -33.00 -1.62 14.13
N ALA A 589 -33.28 -0.48 14.74
CA ALA A 589 -34.38 -0.35 15.69
C ALA A 589 -35.74 -0.67 15.05
N MET A 590 -35.99 -0.12 13.85
CA MET A 590 -37.22 -0.38 13.10
C MET A 590 -37.34 -1.84 12.65
N GLN A 591 -36.24 -2.46 12.25
CA GLN A 591 -36.22 -3.86 11.86
C GLN A 591 -36.53 -4.80 13.04
N LEU A 592 -35.96 -4.53 14.23
CA LEU A 592 -36.27 -5.27 15.46
C LEU A 592 -37.74 -5.13 15.86
N VAL A 593 -38.32 -3.92 15.76
CA VAL A 593 -39.76 -3.71 15.96
C VAL A 593 -40.57 -4.57 14.97
N GLY A 594 -40.17 -4.60 13.71
CA GLY A 594 -40.79 -5.43 12.66
C GLY A 594 -40.77 -6.93 12.99
N PHE A 595 -39.61 -7.48 13.33
CA PHE A 595 -39.49 -8.90 13.74
C PHE A 595 -40.21 -9.21 15.05
N GLY A 596 -40.36 -8.21 15.91
CA GLY A 596 -40.98 -8.33 17.22
C GLY A 596 -42.51 -8.47 17.21
N GLN A 597 -43.19 -8.55 16.07
CA GLN A 597 -44.66 -8.74 16.04
C GLN A 597 -45.12 -9.98 16.82
N GLN A 598 -44.35 -11.07 16.77
CA GLN A 598 -44.65 -12.31 17.50
C GLN A 598 -43.79 -12.50 18.76
N ASN A 599 -42.75 -11.68 18.96
CA ASN A 599 -41.82 -11.77 20.08
C ASN A 599 -41.68 -10.44 20.83
N TYR A 600 -42.42 -10.33 21.94
CA TYR A 600 -42.46 -9.13 22.77
C TYR A 600 -41.07 -8.66 23.24
N LYS A 601 -40.14 -9.57 23.54
CA LYS A 601 -38.80 -9.21 24.02
C LYS A 601 -38.00 -8.46 22.95
N ILE A 602 -38.06 -8.93 21.71
CA ILE A 602 -37.40 -8.28 20.56
C ILE A 602 -38.08 -6.95 20.23
N ARG A 603 -39.41 -6.90 20.27
CA ARG A 603 -40.15 -5.65 20.04
C ARG A 603 -39.75 -4.57 21.05
N LYS A 604 -39.68 -4.95 22.33
CA LYS A 604 -39.24 -4.07 23.41
C LYS A 604 -37.81 -3.56 23.18
N LEU A 605 -36.90 -4.41 22.74
CA LEU A 605 -35.53 -4.04 22.43
C LEU A 605 -35.44 -2.98 21.32
N GLY A 606 -36.20 -3.13 20.24
CA GLY A 606 -36.31 -2.12 19.19
C GLY A 606 -36.88 -0.81 19.70
N MET A 607 -37.93 -0.86 20.53
CA MET A 607 -38.52 0.31 21.18
C MET A 607 -37.55 1.01 22.15
N ASP A 608 -36.76 0.25 22.91
CA ASP A 608 -35.73 0.76 23.80
C ASP A 608 -34.62 1.45 22.99
N MET A 609 -34.24 0.88 21.85
CA MET A 609 -33.26 1.45 20.93
C MET A 609 -33.74 2.78 20.30
N LEU A 610 -35.01 2.88 19.88
CA LEU A 610 -35.60 4.14 19.40
C LEU A 610 -35.53 5.24 20.47
N ARG A 611 -35.78 4.88 21.74
CA ARG A 611 -35.65 5.82 22.86
C ARG A 611 -34.19 6.24 23.09
N GLN A 612 -33.27 5.29 23.05
CA GLN A 612 -31.83 5.55 23.20
C GLN A 612 -31.32 6.51 22.10
N LEU A 613 -31.79 6.36 20.87
CA LEU A 613 -31.42 7.20 19.73
C LEU A 613 -32.21 8.53 19.66
N SER A 614 -33.11 8.78 20.61
CA SER A 614 -34.00 9.96 20.61
C SER A 614 -34.89 10.08 19.36
N LEU A 615 -35.21 8.95 18.72
CA LEU A 615 -36.11 8.86 17.56
C LEU A 615 -37.57 8.88 18.03
N HIS A 616 -37.97 9.99 18.65
CA HIS A 616 -39.23 10.11 19.35
C HIS A 616 -40.46 10.01 18.42
N HIS A 617 -40.36 10.50 17.18
CA HIS A 617 -41.43 10.37 16.19
C HIS A 617 -41.69 8.90 15.85
N ASP A 618 -40.64 8.16 15.48
CA ASP A 618 -40.75 6.75 15.12
C ASP A 618 -41.27 5.91 16.31
N TYR A 619 -40.79 6.19 17.54
CA TYR A 619 -41.29 5.53 18.76
C TYR A 619 -42.79 5.74 18.98
N VAL A 620 -43.27 6.97 18.79
CA VAL A 620 -44.69 7.31 18.93
C VAL A 620 -45.53 6.61 17.85
N SER A 621 -45.04 6.57 16.62
CA SER A 621 -45.70 5.87 15.50
C SER A 621 -45.83 4.36 15.77
N VAL A 622 -44.82 3.72 16.35
CA VAL A 622 -44.90 2.30 16.73
C VAL A 622 -45.90 2.05 17.85
N LEU A 623 -45.92 2.89 18.91
CA LEU A 623 -46.92 2.77 19.98
C LEU A 623 -48.35 2.92 19.44
N LEU A 624 -48.54 3.80 18.47
CA LEU A 624 -49.84 4.01 17.82
C LEU A 624 -50.28 2.78 17.03
N GLN A 625 -49.36 2.16 16.27
CA GLN A 625 -49.60 0.89 15.57
C GLN A 625 -49.96 -0.25 16.53
N ASP A 626 -49.37 -0.28 17.72
CA ASP A 626 -49.67 -1.27 18.77
C ASP A 626 -51.00 -1.01 19.50
N GLY A 627 -51.72 0.07 19.16
CA GLY A 627 -52.98 0.45 19.78
C GLY A 627 -52.83 1.23 21.09
N TYR A 628 -51.61 1.52 21.54
CA TYR A 628 -51.32 2.29 22.76
C TYR A 628 -51.35 3.81 22.54
N TYR A 629 -52.38 4.32 21.84
CA TYR A 629 -52.45 5.73 21.42
C TYR A 629 -52.45 6.73 22.59
N LEU A 630 -52.98 6.38 23.77
CA LEU A 630 -52.94 7.24 24.96
C LEU A 630 -51.53 7.37 25.54
N GLU A 631 -50.76 6.28 25.55
CA GLU A 631 -49.36 6.30 25.97
C GLU A 631 -48.50 7.07 24.96
N ALA A 632 -48.77 6.87 23.68
CA ALA A 632 -48.18 7.62 22.58
C ALA A 632 -48.40 9.14 22.73
N LEU A 633 -49.62 9.59 23.08
CA LEU A 633 -49.91 11.01 23.35
C LEU A 633 -49.16 11.56 24.56
N ARG A 634 -49.10 10.79 25.67
CA ARG A 634 -48.34 11.17 26.87
C ARG A 634 -46.85 11.33 26.55
N TYR A 635 -46.30 10.40 25.77
CA TYR A 635 -44.91 10.44 25.34
C TYR A 635 -44.64 11.62 24.40
N ALA A 636 -45.50 11.83 23.40
CA ALA A 636 -45.42 12.96 22.46
C ALA A 636 -45.46 14.30 23.21
N ARG A 637 -46.33 14.45 24.21
CA ARG A 637 -46.37 15.64 25.08
C ARG A 637 -45.08 15.85 25.84
N LYS A 638 -44.56 14.79 26.47
CA LYS A 638 -43.35 14.84 27.29
C LYS A 638 -42.12 15.24 26.47
N HIS A 639 -41.98 14.68 25.27
CA HIS A 639 -40.84 14.92 24.39
C HIS A 639 -41.11 15.99 23.30
N LYS A 640 -42.25 16.69 23.36
CA LYS A 640 -42.68 17.75 22.43
C LYS A 640 -42.58 17.34 20.95
N VAL A 641 -43.04 16.14 20.62
CA VAL A 641 -42.99 15.59 19.26
C VAL A 641 -44.14 16.15 18.43
N ILE A 642 -43.91 17.25 17.72
CA ILE A 642 -44.94 17.94 16.91
C ILE A 642 -45.18 17.32 15.53
N THR A 643 -44.32 16.40 15.09
CA THR A 643 -44.39 15.73 13.77
C THR A 643 -45.42 14.61 13.69
N VAL A 644 -46.13 14.31 14.79
CA VAL A 644 -47.16 13.27 14.85
C VAL A 644 -48.38 13.67 14.01
N GLN A 645 -49.01 12.70 13.32
CA GLN A 645 -50.18 12.96 12.49
C GLN A 645 -51.47 12.83 13.33
N PRO A 646 -52.23 13.91 13.58
CA PRO A 646 -53.43 13.88 14.42
C PRO A 646 -54.51 12.89 13.93
N ALA A 647 -54.65 12.75 12.60
CA ALA A 647 -55.62 11.84 11.96
C ALA A 647 -55.50 10.40 12.50
N LEU A 648 -54.29 9.85 12.56
CA LEU A 648 -54.05 8.48 12.98
C LEU A 648 -54.44 8.23 14.45
N PHE A 649 -54.30 9.25 15.31
CA PHE A 649 -54.72 9.16 16.72
C PHE A 649 -56.24 9.25 16.87
N LEU A 650 -56.90 10.05 16.04
CA LEU A 650 -58.36 10.17 16.02
C LEU A 650 -59.00 8.90 15.47
N GLU A 651 -58.42 8.28 14.45
CA GLU A 651 -58.81 6.96 13.93
C GLU A 651 -58.68 5.88 15.01
N ALA A 652 -57.57 5.84 15.73
CA ALA A 652 -57.37 4.90 16.83
C ALA A 652 -58.36 5.14 17.99
N ALA A 653 -58.65 6.41 18.31
CA ALA A 653 -59.64 6.75 19.33
C ALA A 653 -61.07 6.36 18.89
N MET A 654 -61.41 6.58 17.63
CA MET A 654 -62.68 6.14 17.02
C MET A 654 -62.84 4.62 17.07
N ALA A 655 -61.81 3.88 16.71
CA ALA A 655 -61.82 2.41 16.75
C ALA A 655 -62.04 1.87 18.18
N SER A 656 -61.71 2.65 19.22
CA SER A 656 -61.99 2.28 20.62
C SER A 656 -63.44 2.48 21.07
N ASN A 657 -64.31 3.01 20.19
CA ASN A 657 -65.74 3.24 20.37
C ASN A 657 -66.11 4.00 21.66
N ASN A 658 -65.22 4.90 22.11
CA ASN A 658 -65.40 5.70 23.32
C ASN A 658 -65.36 7.20 22.98
N ALA A 659 -66.53 7.85 23.01
CA ALA A 659 -66.69 9.27 22.69
C ALA A 659 -65.82 10.18 23.59
N LEU A 660 -65.58 9.79 24.85
CA LEU A 660 -64.73 10.56 25.77
C LEU A 660 -63.26 10.55 25.33
N HIS A 661 -62.78 9.43 24.80
CA HIS A 661 -61.41 9.32 24.31
C HIS A 661 -61.22 10.15 23.03
N LEU A 662 -62.20 10.14 22.12
CA LEU A 662 -62.15 10.97 20.91
C LEU A 662 -62.13 12.47 21.26
N ALA A 663 -63.00 12.92 22.16
CA ALA A 663 -63.03 14.31 22.63
C ALA A 663 -61.69 14.72 23.27
N ALA A 664 -61.10 13.85 24.08
CA ALA A 664 -59.82 14.10 24.74
C ALA A 664 -58.65 14.22 23.74
N VAL A 665 -58.62 13.36 22.72
CA VAL A 665 -57.60 13.39 21.66
C VAL A 665 -57.75 14.66 20.80
N MET A 666 -58.97 15.04 20.43
CA MET A 666 -59.26 16.28 19.71
C MET A 666 -58.82 17.53 20.48
N ARG A 667 -59.10 17.56 21.79
CA ARG A 667 -58.66 18.65 22.66
C ARG A 667 -57.14 18.69 22.79
N PHE A 668 -56.50 17.52 22.94
CA PHE A 668 -55.05 17.44 23.00
C PHE A 668 -54.40 18.07 21.77
N PHE A 669 -54.79 17.68 20.56
CA PHE A 669 -54.19 18.23 19.33
C PHE A 669 -54.55 19.70 19.09
N SER A 670 -55.71 20.15 19.57
CA SER A 670 -56.08 21.57 19.56
C SER A 670 -55.13 22.45 20.37
N ASP A 671 -54.55 21.90 21.43
CA ASP A 671 -53.60 22.59 22.31
C ASP A 671 -52.13 22.31 21.91
N PHE A 672 -51.86 21.13 21.36
CA PHE A 672 -50.52 20.63 21.07
C PHE A 672 -50.02 20.94 19.65
N ALA A 673 -50.93 21.09 18.67
CA ALA A 673 -50.63 21.38 17.28
C ALA A 673 -51.44 22.61 16.79
N PRO A 674 -50.81 23.80 16.64
CA PRO A 674 -51.53 25.05 16.38
C PRO A 674 -52.39 25.06 15.10
N SER A 675 -51.96 24.32 14.07
CA SER A 675 -52.64 24.23 12.77
C SER A 675 -53.73 23.15 12.72
N PHE A 676 -53.92 22.36 13.78
CA PHE A 676 -54.86 21.24 13.74
C PHE A 676 -56.32 21.69 13.56
N LYS A 677 -56.73 22.78 14.22
CA LYS A 677 -58.12 23.31 14.13
C LYS A 677 -58.53 23.74 12.71
N THR A 678 -57.57 23.99 11.83
CA THR A 678 -57.81 24.39 10.43
C THR A 678 -57.78 23.21 9.46
N THR A 679 -57.57 21.99 9.94
CA THR A 679 -57.52 20.78 9.08
C THR A 679 -58.92 20.19 8.84
N LEU A 680 -59.08 19.52 7.70
CA LEU A 680 -60.32 18.81 7.35
C LEU A 680 -60.63 17.69 8.35
N ASP A 681 -59.59 17.07 8.94
CA ASP A 681 -59.74 16.02 9.95
C ASP A 681 -60.43 16.54 11.21
N TYR A 682 -60.11 17.75 11.67
CA TYR A 682 -60.78 18.36 12.81
C TYR A 682 -62.28 18.48 12.58
N GLY A 683 -62.70 18.97 11.41
CA GLY A 683 -64.12 19.09 11.05
C GLY A 683 -64.82 17.72 10.96
N ARG A 684 -64.16 16.74 10.32
CA ARG A 684 -64.69 15.37 10.15
C ARG A 684 -64.91 14.69 11.51
N TYR A 685 -63.92 14.68 12.38
CA TYR A 685 -64.03 14.02 13.69
C TYR A 685 -64.90 14.81 14.68
N GLN A 686 -65.05 16.12 14.52
CA GLN A 686 -66.02 16.91 15.29
C GLN A 686 -67.46 16.51 14.97
N GLN A 687 -67.78 16.31 13.69
CA GLN A 687 -69.10 15.83 13.27
C GLN A 687 -69.38 14.42 13.80
N VAL A 688 -68.39 13.52 13.68
CA VAL A 688 -68.50 12.16 14.22
C VAL A 688 -68.67 12.14 15.75
N LEU A 689 -67.99 13.04 16.48
CA LEU A 689 -68.18 13.20 17.93
C LEU A 689 -69.62 13.62 18.27
N SER A 690 -70.24 14.47 17.45
CA SER A 690 -71.63 14.92 17.65
C SER A 690 -72.68 13.86 17.31
N GLU A 691 -72.32 12.86 16.49
CA GLU A 691 -73.18 11.72 16.16
C GLU A 691 -73.06 10.58 17.20
N LEU A 692 -71.95 10.53 17.96
CA LEU A 692 -71.67 9.54 19.01
C LEU A 692 -72.08 10.00 20.42
N SER A 693 -72.31 11.30 20.63
CA SER A 693 -72.81 11.90 21.87
C SER A 693 -74.32 11.83 21.95
#